data_AF-A0A0N5CAA9-F1
#
_entry.id   AF-A0A0N5CAA9-F1
#
_cell.length_a   1.000
_cell.length_b   1.000
_cell.length_c   1.000
_cell.angle_alpha   90.00
_cell.angle_beta   90.00
_cell.angle_gamma   90.00
#
_symmetry.space_group_name_H-M   'P 1'
#
loop_
_entity.id
_entity.type
_entity.pdbx_description
1 polymer ?
#
loop_
_entity_poly.entity_id
_entity_poly.type
_entity_poly.pdbx_seq_one_letter_code
_entity_poly.pdbx_strand_id
1 'polypeptide(L)'
;MSFNIKREYKLFFILFIIWVIFDLKTSLQQFKHSCSMTSMWRNPKFYSLYDDKRLKYDFFLYGEGWYFHDLVESHYFDGIPIVFVPGNAADGAMVRSIGSILQNKTERLNSPFTFNVFSTHFNEEFSIFDANVLKRQAQFLIDSLVELEKLYGNRRKKKYILMGHSMGGIVIKMALAESEWLRKNVAFILTMGTGLKDHPLKITREFIEIYDKILSLKTVPVISLHGGFMDELVEESLTKDNNSLTFGYQGMDRVWSMADHKCLVWCNEAQRAISRLFFDYATIPENAMSTKKLDSLVETIFNSSTFTYNNIEKGKLDEVFNYVEKQLINEGNYFFAIGKVDSSFPLIYKSKKEGRINLFPAKTYFYSRQMKYVYSLEVIGKDEDYYVNKNANIKIIKNNDVEKLSPSVLKEKIKFTDVKGNVKVFIIPFRAPEFIYKITLKSTNNEMSKLLFKAGNQQSISMNNKLMLNFFDGNTKSDGTLFVISNPKTFFSNLSHTEYELDYKIDIGLTILRAIKLNISNIPFLLSFMGVLFSYDVNNLYKLLSLQIIFYVVTNSIVSTIVLLVLGIVIIHCLKQLGEALITVSEILSVNNGIGRIYRWIFRKVSCNLIIVLFSLSSLFYQPLYLIYSLISLIISPNIVMFFISLSLYFPTYFIFYQSPDLSFSFKGNRLYEWSGIIQLLSIYLSSKKNTYISPWIFSIPHWILITFNTFNLTVWEYVIMAQAISISLMFFNVKKIKTKTL
;
A
#
# COMPACT_ATOMS: atom_id res chain seq x y z
N MET A 1 7.01 17.33 37.78
CA MET A 1 7.89 16.24 38.25
C MET A 1 8.55 15.61 37.04
N SER A 2 9.89 15.65 36.95
CA SER A 2 10.62 15.18 35.76
C SER A 2 10.36 13.68 35.55
N PHE A 3 10.22 13.26 34.29
CA PHE A 3 10.38 11.86 33.91
C PHE A 3 11.83 11.45 34.20
N ASN A 4 12.15 11.21 35.48
CA ASN A 4 13.34 10.48 35.88
C ASN A 4 13.03 8.99 35.72
N ILE A 5 12.84 8.61 34.46
CA ILE A 5 13.00 7.25 33.98
C ILE A 5 14.34 6.80 34.56
N LYS A 6 14.34 5.82 35.49
CA LYS A 6 15.58 5.32 36.12
C LYS A 6 16.61 5.06 35.02
N ARG A 7 17.88 5.29 35.31
CA ARG A 7 19.00 5.17 34.36
C ARG A 7 18.93 3.89 33.50
N GLU A 8 18.46 2.79 34.10
CA GLU A 8 18.17 1.49 33.46
C GLU A 8 17.14 1.57 32.32
N TYR A 9 16.01 2.23 32.53
CA TYR A 9 14.96 2.40 31.52
C TYR A 9 15.36 3.38 30.41
N LYS A 10 16.21 4.39 30.71
CA LYS A 10 16.78 5.28 29.67
C LYS A 10 17.70 4.49 28.74
N LEU A 11 18.56 3.65 29.32
CA LEU A 11 19.45 2.78 28.55
C LEU A 11 18.64 1.79 27.69
N PHE A 12 17.62 1.16 28.26
CA PHE A 12 16.71 0.28 27.52
C PHE A 12 16.04 1.00 26.33
N PHE A 13 15.53 2.21 26.54
CA PHE A 13 14.86 2.99 25.49
C PHE A 13 15.83 3.39 24.37
N ILE A 14 17.05 3.79 24.72
CA ILE A 14 18.12 4.11 23.74
C ILE A 14 18.47 2.86 22.94
N LEU A 15 18.68 1.72 23.59
CA LEU A 15 18.97 0.45 22.92
C LEU A 15 17.81 0.02 22.01
N PHE A 16 16.56 0.20 22.45
CA PHE A 16 15.38 -0.08 21.64
C PHE A 16 15.30 0.81 20.40
N ILE A 17 15.53 2.12 20.52
CA ILE A 17 15.55 3.05 19.38
C ILE A 17 16.68 2.67 18.41
N ILE A 18 17.89 2.43 18.91
CA ILE A 18 19.03 2.02 18.07
C ILE A 18 18.69 0.74 17.31
N TRP A 19 18.07 -0.23 17.99
CA TRP A 19 17.64 -1.47 17.36
C TRP A 19 16.56 -1.24 16.30
N VAL A 20 15.55 -0.40 16.56
CA VAL A 20 14.52 -0.04 15.56
C VAL A 20 15.13 0.68 14.37
N ILE A 21 16.04 1.65 14.57
CA ILE A 21 16.72 2.36 13.47
C ILE A 21 17.56 1.38 12.64
N PHE A 22 18.28 0.48 13.31
CA PHE A 22 19.07 -0.55 12.64
C PHE A 22 18.17 -1.51 11.84
N ASP A 23 17.05 -1.96 12.40
CA ASP A 23 16.10 -2.87 11.74
C ASP A 23 15.37 -2.16 10.59
N LEU A 24 15.02 -0.88 10.74
CA LEU A 24 14.48 -0.03 9.66
C LEU A 24 15.48 0.16 8.52
N LYS A 25 16.74 0.49 8.83
CA LYS A 25 17.80 0.60 7.81
C LYS A 25 18.01 -0.72 7.08
N THR A 26 18.00 -1.82 7.82
CA THR A 26 18.13 -3.18 7.29
C THR A 26 16.91 -3.57 6.45
N SER A 27 15.71 -3.13 6.82
CA SER A 27 14.47 -3.31 6.06
C SER A 27 14.46 -2.46 4.79
N LEU A 28 14.96 -1.22 4.87
CA LEU A 28 15.06 -0.31 3.72
C LEU A 28 16.01 -0.85 2.65
N GLN A 29 17.14 -1.43 3.06
CA GLN A 29 18.06 -2.14 2.16
C GLN A 29 17.43 -3.41 1.54
N GLN A 30 16.36 -3.93 2.14
CA GLN A 30 15.63 -5.10 1.66
C GLN A 30 14.46 -4.78 0.72
N PHE A 31 14.09 -3.51 0.51
CA PHE A 31 13.11 -3.09 -0.52
C PHE A 31 13.66 -3.20 -1.96
N LYS A 32 14.70 -4.00 -2.18
CA LYS A 32 15.07 -4.36 -3.55
C LYS A 32 13.99 -5.28 -4.10
N HIS A 33 13.35 -4.86 -5.17
CA HIS A 33 12.49 -5.69 -5.99
C HIS A 33 13.12 -7.07 -6.26
N SER A 34 12.29 -8.11 -6.27
CA SER A 34 12.70 -9.46 -6.69
C SER A 34 12.42 -9.73 -8.18
N CYS A 35 11.84 -8.74 -8.86
CA CYS A 35 11.45 -8.79 -10.27
C CYS A 35 12.66 -8.69 -11.20
N SER A 36 12.62 -9.39 -12.33
CA SER A 36 13.58 -9.18 -13.42
C SER A 36 13.20 -7.89 -14.16
N MET A 37 14.19 -7.10 -14.61
CA MET A 37 13.91 -5.91 -15.41
C MET A 37 13.47 -6.30 -16.83
N THR A 38 12.47 -5.61 -17.37
CA THR A 38 12.16 -5.71 -18.82
C THR A 38 13.28 -5.13 -19.66
N SER A 39 13.52 -5.71 -20.83
CA SER A 39 14.42 -5.14 -21.84
C SER A 39 13.62 -4.81 -23.10
N MET A 40 13.89 -3.64 -23.68
CA MET A 40 13.32 -3.28 -24.96
C MET A 40 13.95 -4.16 -26.05
N TRP A 41 13.13 -4.62 -26.99
CA TRP A 41 13.53 -5.50 -28.07
C TRP A 41 14.42 -4.79 -29.10
N ARG A 42 14.15 -3.50 -29.35
CA ARG A 42 14.94 -2.57 -30.16
C ARG A 42 14.95 -1.18 -29.51
N ASN A 43 15.59 -0.21 -30.16
CA ASN A 43 15.64 1.16 -29.64
C ASN A 43 14.24 1.78 -29.55
N PRO A 44 13.81 2.24 -28.35
CA PRO A 44 12.51 2.85 -28.17
C PRO A 44 12.44 4.21 -28.86
N LYS A 45 11.30 4.49 -29.50
CA LYS A 45 10.99 5.78 -30.13
C LYS A 45 9.65 6.29 -29.61
N PHE A 46 9.52 7.61 -29.61
CA PHE A 46 8.35 8.35 -29.15
C PHE A 46 7.97 9.38 -30.20
N TYR A 47 6.69 9.44 -30.54
CA TYR A 47 6.15 10.41 -31.51
C TYR A 47 4.99 11.17 -30.87
N SER A 48 5.17 12.47 -30.65
CA SER A 48 4.15 13.36 -30.08
C SER A 48 2.96 13.49 -31.02
N LEU A 49 1.76 13.33 -30.47
CA LEU A 49 0.48 13.39 -31.18
C LEU A 49 -0.36 14.60 -30.74
N TYR A 50 -0.22 15.00 -29.47
CA TYR A 50 -0.93 16.13 -28.88
C TYR A 50 -0.12 16.69 -27.71
N ASP A 51 0.06 18.01 -27.67
CA ASP A 51 0.84 18.69 -26.63
C ASP A 51 0.11 19.91 -26.03
N ASP A 52 0.34 20.17 -24.75
CA ASP A 52 0.06 21.49 -24.13
C ASP A 52 1.40 22.16 -23.87
N LYS A 53 1.77 23.12 -24.72
CA LYS A 53 3.05 23.84 -24.65
C LYS A 53 3.24 24.64 -23.36
N ARG A 54 2.14 25.11 -22.74
CA ARG A 54 2.20 25.91 -21.51
C ARG A 54 2.51 25.02 -20.31
N LEU A 55 1.83 23.88 -20.22
CA LEU A 55 2.05 22.91 -19.14
C LEU A 55 3.23 21.97 -19.41
N LYS A 56 3.73 21.95 -20.65
CA LYS A 56 4.70 20.98 -21.17
C LYS A 56 4.21 19.54 -21.04
N TYR A 57 2.89 19.36 -21.17
CA TYR A 57 2.31 18.03 -21.22
C TYR A 57 2.38 17.53 -22.66
N ASP A 58 2.63 16.24 -22.80
CA ASP A 58 2.73 15.57 -24.10
C ASP A 58 1.93 14.28 -24.08
N PHE A 59 1.37 13.92 -25.22
CA PHE A 59 0.72 12.66 -25.47
C PHE A 59 1.34 12.05 -26.73
N PHE A 60 2.03 10.93 -26.54
CA PHE A 60 2.85 10.35 -27.61
C PHE A 60 2.52 8.87 -27.86
N LEU A 61 2.79 8.45 -29.10
CA LEU A 61 2.89 7.06 -29.51
C LEU A 61 4.27 6.50 -29.15
N TYR A 62 4.29 5.31 -28.56
CA TYR A 62 5.48 4.48 -28.37
C TYR A 62 5.60 3.42 -29.48
N GLY A 63 6.82 3.17 -29.95
CA GLY A 63 7.11 1.96 -30.71
C GLY A 63 8.58 1.79 -31.04
N GLU A 64 8.86 0.73 -31.79
CA GLU A 64 10.22 0.29 -32.14
C GLU A 64 10.31 -0.16 -33.61
N GLY A 65 11.47 -0.02 -34.24
CA GLY A 65 11.72 -0.59 -35.57
C GLY A 65 10.78 -0.12 -36.70
N TRP A 66 10.70 -0.91 -37.78
CA TRP A 66 10.00 -0.55 -39.02
C TRP A 66 8.50 -0.32 -38.84
N TYR A 67 7.82 -1.16 -38.05
CA TYR A 67 6.40 -0.98 -37.76
C TYR A 67 6.08 0.43 -37.22
N PHE A 68 6.91 0.95 -36.32
CA PHE A 68 6.73 2.29 -35.79
C PHE A 68 6.96 3.37 -36.86
N HIS A 69 7.99 3.21 -37.70
CA HIS A 69 8.26 4.12 -38.79
C HIS A 69 7.08 4.20 -39.76
N ASP A 70 6.58 3.05 -40.22
CA ASP A 70 5.46 2.97 -41.15
C ASP A 70 4.18 3.59 -40.55
N LEU A 71 3.91 3.33 -39.27
CA LEU A 71 2.75 3.86 -38.56
C LEU A 71 2.79 5.40 -38.43
N VAL A 72 3.97 5.96 -38.12
CA VAL A 72 4.18 7.40 -38.00
C VAL A 72 4.12 8.08 -39.37
N GLU A 73 4.70 7.49 -40.41
CA GLU A 73 4.68 8.08 -41.75
C GLU A 73 3.27 8.04 -42.36
N SER A 74 2.61 6.89 -42.31
CA SER A 74 1.28 6.70 -42.91
C SER A 74 0.14 7.35 -42.14
N HIS A 75 0.32 7.64 -40.85
CA HIS A 75 -0.76 8.05 -39.93
C HIS A 75 -1.96 7.09 -39.94
N TYR A 76 -1.71 5.81 -40.25
CA TYR A 76 -2.74 4.78 -40.38
C TYR A 76 -2.86 3.98 -39.07
N PHE A 77 -3.75 4.42 -38.18
CA PHE A 77 -4.00 3.75 -36.90
C PHE A 77 -5.17 2.77 -36.99
N ASP A 78 -4.91 1.48 -36.81
CA ASP A 78 -5.93 0.41 -36.76
C ASP A 78 -5.67 -0.65 -35.67
N GLY A 79 -4.58 -0.49 -34.90
CA GLY A 79 -4.21 -1.38 -33.80
C GLY A 79 -5.11 -1.19 -32.58
N ILE A 80 -4.94 -2.07 -31.60
CA ILE A 80 -5.68 -2.00 -30.33
C ILE A 80 -5.03 -0.90 -29.47
N PRO A 81 -5.78 0.14 -29.07
CA PRO A 81 -5.19 1.28 -28.38
C PRO A 81 -5.02 1.01 -26.88
N ILE A 82 -3.78 1.06 -26.42
CA ILE A 82 -3.40 1.00 -25.01
C ILE A 82 -2.82 2.34 -24.61
N VAL A 83 -3.32 2.93 -23.54
CA VAL A 83 -2.94 4.28 -23.12
C VAL A 83 -2.42 4.23 -21.70
N PHE A 84 -1.15 4.58 -21.50
CA PHE A 84 -0.52 4.65 -20.20
C PHE A 84 -0.57 6.07 -19.63
N VAL A 85 -0.86 6.17 -18.33
CA VAL A 85 -0.96 7.41 -17.58
C VAL A 85 -0.03 7.31 -16.37
N PRO A 86 1.07 8.09 -16.34
CA PRO A 86 2.07 8.01 -15.28
C PRO A 86 1.57 8.65 -13.99
N GLY A 87 2.28 8.35 -12.90
CA GLY A 87 1.99 8.85 -11.56
C GLY A 87 2.67 10.17 -11.21
N ASN A 88 2.70 10.44 -9.90
CA ASN A 88 3.37 11.59 -9.31
C ASN A 88 4.88 11.59 -9.63
N ALA A 89 5.39 12.69 -10.20
CA ALA A 89 6.81 12.85 -10.55
C ALA A 89 7.40 11.66 -11.32
N ALA A 90 6.65 11.19 -12.33
CA ALA A 90 6.97 9.99 -13.07
C ALA A 90 6.89 10.23 -14.58
N ASP A 91 7.81 9.59 -15.31
CA ASP A 91 7.94 9.74 -16.76
C ASP A 91 6.98 8.82 -17.52
N GLY A 92 6.28 9.36 -18.54
CA GLY A 92 5.49 8.59 -19.49
C GLY A 92 6.28 7.50 -20.24
N ALA A 93 7.60 7.68 -20.42
CA ALA A 93 8.44 6.71 -21.11
C ALA A 93 8.51 5.33 -20.42
N MET A 94 8.03 5.22 -19.17
CA MET A 94 7.86 3.94 -18.47
C MET A 94 6.97 2.94 -19.24
N VAL A 95 6.10 3.41 -20.13
CA VAL A 95 5.25 2.55 -21.00
C VAL A 95 6.07 1.58 -21.87
N ARG A 96 7.35 1.88 -22.12
CA ARG A 96 8.26 1.07 -22.96
C ARG A 96 8.32 -0.41 -22.54
N SER A 97 8.16 -0.69 -21.24
CA SER A 97 8.20 -2.05 -20.71
C SER A 97 7.10 -2.94 -21.27
N ILE A 98 5.84 -2.47 -21.25
CA ILE A 98 4.71 -3.21 -21.82
C ILE A 98 4.69 -3.09 -23.35
N GLY A 99 5.00 -1.90 -23.88
CA GLY A 99 4.98 -1.63 -25.32
C GLY A 99 5.92 -2.55 -26.09
N SER A 100 7.17 -2.70 -25.61
CA SER A 100 8.15 -3.58 -26.25
C SER A 100 7.72 -5.05 -26.24
N ILE A 101 7.15 -5.51 -25.12
CA ILE A 101 6.68 -6.89 -24.99
C ILE A 101 5.53 -7.16 -25.97
N LEU A 102 4.56 -6.25 -26.07
CA LEU A 102 3.41 -6.40 -26.96
C LEU A 102 3.82 -6.39 -28.43
N GLN A 103 4.68 -5.45 -28.82
CA GLN A 103 5.17 -5.36 -30.19
C GLN A 103 5.95 -6.62 -30.58
N ASN A 104 6.95 -7.01 -29.78
CA ASN A 104 7.75 -8.20 -30.03
C ASN A 104 6.89 -9.47 -30.05
N LYS A 105 5.91 -9.59 -29.16
CA LYS A 105 4.99 -10.74 -29.13
C LYS A 105 4.11 -10.80 -30.38
N THR A 106 3.60 -9.66 -30.84
CA THR A 106 2.78 -9.54 -32.05
C THR A 106 3.56 -9.95 -33.29
N GLU A 107 4.78 -9.40 -33.46
CA GLU A 107 5.67 -9.71 -34.58
C GLU A 107 6.09 -11.18 -34.59
N ARG A 108 6.55 -11.70 -33.44
CA ARG A 108 7.02 -13.10 -33.33
C ARG A 108 5.93 -14.13 -33.60
N LEU A 109 4.68 -13.82 -33.22
CA LEU A 109 3.55 -14.71 -33.42
C LEU A 109 2.82 -14.46 -34.75
N ASN A 110 3.27 -13.49 -35.56
CA ASN A 110 2.61 -13.06 -36.79
C ASN A 110 1.09 -12.88 -36.60
N SER A 111 0.71 -12.14 -35.55
CA SER A 111 -0.69 -12.05 -35.12
C SER A 111 -1.54 -11.21 -36.07
N PRO A 112 -2.84 -11.52 -36.22
CA PRO A 112 -3.74 -10.82 -37.16
C PRO A 112 -4.17 -9.43 -36.68
N PHE A 113 -3.61 -8.96 -35.57
CA PHE A 113 -3.87 -7.66 -34.95
C PHE A 113 -2.55 -7.11 -34.41
N THR A 114 -2.49 -5.80 -34.24
CA THR A 114 -1.38 -5.09 -33.59
C THR A 114 -1.86 -4.32 -32.37
N PHE A 115 -0.93 -3.85 -31.55
CA PHE A 115 -1.20 -2.90 -30.48
C PHE A 115 -0.59 -1.55 -30.84
N ASN A 116 -1.35 -0.48 -30.64
CA ASN A 116 -0.82 0.88 -30.64
C ASN A 116 -0.75 1.34 -29.19
N VAL A 117 0.47 1.63 -28.73
CA VAL A 117 0.74 1.91 -27.31
C VAL A 117 1.08 3.38 -27.18
N PHE A 118 0.30 4.09 -26.38
CA PHE A 118 0.41 5.52 -26.18
C PHE A 118 0.69 5.82 -24.71
N SER A 119 1.22 7.01 -24.43
CA SER A 119 1.38 7.49 -23.06
C SER A 119 1.17 8.99 -22.98
N THR A 120 0.62 9.45 -21.86
CA THR A 120 0.76 10.84 -21.45
C THR A 120 2.12 11.03 -20.76
N HIS A 121 2.65 12.26 -20.80
CA HIS A 121 3.79 12.72 -20.03
C HIS A 121 3.42 14.08 -19.43
N PHE A 122 3.34 14.15 -18.11
CA PHE A 122 2.86 15.33 -17.38
C PHE A 122 3.99 16.22 -16.87
N ASN A 123 5.09 16.36 -17.63
CA ASN A 123 6.28 17.11 -17.23
C ASN A 123 6.83 16.71 -15.84
N GLU A 124 6.64 15.43 -15.48
CA GLU A 124 6.99 14.88 -14.15
C GLU A 124 6.47 15.73 -12.97
N GLU A 125 5.29 16.32 -13.12
CA GLU A 125 4.72 17.21 -12.11
C GLU A 125 4.31 16.45 -10.83
N PHE A 126 4.50 17.09 -9.67
CA PHE A 126 4.12 16.54 -8.37
C PHE A 126 2.60 16.64 -8.15
N SER A 127 1.88 15.53 -8.35
CA SER A 127 0.42 15.46 -8.28
C SER A 127 -0.15 14.93 -6.97
N ILE A 128 0.67 14.35 -6.09
CA ILE A 128 0.19 13.68 -4.85
C ILE A 128 -0.34 14.65 -3.79
N PHE A 129 -0.02 15.94 -3.88
CA PHE A 129 -0.42 16.95 -2.88
C PHE A 129 -1.38 18.01 -3.43
N ASP A 130 -1.70 17.99 -4.72
CA ASP A 130 -2.43 19.06 -5.39
C ASP A 130 -3.57 18.50 -6.26
N ALA A 131 -4.80 18.72 -5.79
CA ALA A 131 -6.01 18.29 -6.48
C ALA A 131 -6.21 19.02 -7.83
N ASN A 132 -5.74 20.26 -7.96
CA ASN A 132 -5.81 21.01 -9.21
C ASN A 132 -4.83 20.46 -10.25
N VAL A 133 -3.70 19.87 -9.84
CA VAL A 133 -2.83 19.07 -10.74
C VAL A 133 -3.61 17.89 -11.32
N LEU A 134 -4.28 17.12 -10.47
CA LEU A 134 -5.01 15.94 -10.93
C LEU A 134 -6.17 16.30 -11.86
N LYS A 135 -6.89 17.40 -11.58
CA LYS A 135 -7.97 17.90 -12.46
C LYS A 135 -7.44 18.28 -13.85
N ARG A 136 -6.33 19.03 -13.94
CA ARG A 136 -5.75 19.39 -15.25
C ARG A 136 -5.15 18.20 -15.99
N GLN A 137 -4.53 17.26 -15.27
CA GLN A 137 -4.04 16.01 -15.87
C GLN A 137 -5.18 15.16 -16.42
N ALA A 138 -6.31 15.10 -15.71
CA ALA A 138 -7.51 14.40 -16.17
C ALA A 138 -8.12 15.07 -17.41
N GLN A 139 -8.18 16.40 -17.43
CA GLN A 139 -8.63 17.15 -18.61
C GLN A 139 -7.72 16.91 -19.82
N PHE A 140 -6.39 17.01 -19.63
CA PHE A 140 -5.42 16.74 -20.69
C PHE A 140 -5.56 15.32 -21.25
N LEU A 141 -5.80 14.32 -20.39
CA LEU A 141 -6.07 12.95 -20.82
C LEU A 141 -7.35 12.84 -21.65
N ILE A 142 -8.43 13.53 -21.26
CA ILE A 142 -9.68 13.56 -22.05
C ILE A 142 -9.39 14.14 -23.44
N ASP A 143 -8.76 15.30 -23.50
CA ASP A 143 -8.47 16.00 -24.75
C ASP A 143 -7.56 15.15 -25.66
N SER A 144 -6.52 14.54 -25.09
CA SER A 144 -5.61 13.62 -25.80
C SER A 144 -6.35 12.43 -26.42
N LEU A 145 -7.30 11.83 -25.70
CA LEU A 145 -8.06 10.69 -26.20
C LEU A 145 -9.09 11.08 -27.26
N VAL A 146 -9.64 12.29 -27.18
CA VAL A 146 -10.51 12.84 -28.24
C VAL A 146 -9.71 13.10 -29.52
N GLU A 147 -8.51 13.67 -29.42
CA GLU A 147 -7.62 13.82 -30.57
C GLU A 147 -7.20 12.47 -31.14
N LEU A 148 -6.87 11.50 -30.28
CA LEU A 148 -6.54 10.14 -30.71
C LEU A 148 -7.70 9.46 -31.46
N GLU A 149 -8.94 9.66 -31.02
CA GLU A 149 -10.12 9.11 -31.70
C GLU A 149 -10.24 9.62 -33.13
N LYS A 150 -9.91 10.89 -33.39
CA LYS A 150 -9.91 11.46 -34.74
C LYS A 150 -8.89 10.78 -35.64
N LEU A 151 -7.72 10.41 -35.11
CA LEU A 151 -6.68 9.69 -35.86
C LEU A 151 -7.12 8.28 -36.24
N TYR A 152 -7.85 7.59 -35.37
CA TYR A 152 -8.43 6.28 -35.69
C TYR A 152 -9.59 6.39 -36.69
N GLY A 153 -10.46 7.39 -36.52
CA GLY A 153 -11.73 7.48 -37.24
C GLY A 153 -12.56 6.20 -37.04
N ASN A 154 -13.15 5.68 -38.12
CA ASN A 154 -13.97 4.45 -38.07
C ASN A 154 -13.15 3.15 -38.05
N ARG A 155 -11.82 3.21 -37.97
CA ARG A 155 -10.93 2.03 -38.08
C ARG A 155 -10.75 1.29 -36.76
N ARG A 156 -11.03 1.95 -35.63
CA ARG A 156 -10.83 1.36 -34.30
C ARG A 156 -11.80 0.20 -34.05
N LYS A 157 -11.25 -1.02 -34.05
CA LYS A 157 -12.04 -2.26 -33.82
C LYS A 157 -12.28 -2.58 -32.35
N LYS A 158 -11.49 -1.97 -31.45
CA LYS A 158 -11.47 -2.27 -30.01
C LYS A 158 -11.59 -1.00 -29.17
N LYS A 159 -12.24 -1.11 -28.02
CA LYS A 159 -12.24 -0.05 -27.01
C LYS A 159 -10.85 0.17 -26.40
N TYR A 160 -10.63 1.36 -25.87
CA TYR A 160 -9.38 1.76 -25.22
C TYR A 160 -9.11 0.93 -23.97
N ILE A 161 -7.86 0.51 -23.78
CA ILE A 161 -7.37 -0.01 -22.51
C ILE A 161 -6.56 1.10 -21.84
N LEU A 162 -6.99 1.53 -20.66
CA LEU A 162 -6.27 2.57 -19.91
C LEU A 162 -5.43 1.93 -18.81
N MET A 163 -4.14 2.28 -18.74
CA MET A 163 -3.21 1.81 -17.73
C MET A 163 -2.75 2.97 -16.85
N GLY A 164 -2.99 2.90 -15.54
CA GLY A 164 -2.60 3.95 -14.60
C GLY A 164 -1.51 3.47 -13.65
N HIS A 165 -0.43 4.24 -13.49
CA HIS A 165 0.55 4.01 -12.42
C HIS A 165 0.35 5.03 -11.30
N SER A 166 0.27 4.57 -10.05
CA SER A 166 0.17 5.46 -8.88
C SER A 166 -1.01 6.45 -9.04
N MET A 167 -0.77 7.76 -8.91
CA MET A 167 -1.76 8.82 -9.15
C MET A 167 -2.35 8.84 -10.57
N GLY A 168 -1.68 8.26 -11.57
CA GLY A 168 -2.21 8.15 -12.93
C GLY A 168 -3.49 7.31 -13.01
N GLY A 169 -3.67 6.34 -12.10
CA GLY A 169 -4.94 5.63 -11.96
C GLY A 169 -6.08 6.51 -11.42
N ILE A 170 -5.75 7.46 -10.53
CA ILE A 170 -6.71 8.47 -10.05
C ILE A 170 -7.07 9.44 -11.16
N VAL A 171 -6.09 9.90 -11.94
CA VAL A 171 -6.29 10.73 -13.14
C VAL A 171 -7.25 10.07 -14.13
N ILE A 172 -7.07 8.77 -14.41
CA ILE A 172 -7.98 8.02 -15.28
C ILE A 172 -9.41 7.99 -14.71
N LYS A 173 -9.58 7.68 -13.42
CA LYS A 173 -10.92 7.63 -12.81
C LYS A 173 -11.58 9.01 -12.77
N MET A 174 -10.81 10.07 -12.57
CA MET A 174 -11.29 11.45 -12.67
C MET A 174 -11.73 11.78 -14.11
N ALA A 175 -10.93 11.43 -15.12
CA ALA A 175 -11.29 11.63 -16.52
C ALA A 175 -12.59 10.90 -16.89
N LEU A 176 -12.77 9.67 -16.40
CA LEU A 176 -14.00 8.91 -16.54
C LEU A 176 -15.17 9.51 -15.76
N ALA A 177 -14.93 10.23 -14.67
CA ALA A 177 -15.96 10.94 -13.93
C ALA A 177 -16.53 12.10 -14.76
N GLU A 178 -15.66 12.82 -15.46
CA GLU A 178 -16.04 14.01 -16.24
C GLU A 178 -16.53 13.68 -17.65
N SER A 179 -16.11 12.56 -18.27
CA SER A 179 -16.43 12.24 -19.66
C SER A 179 -17.29 10.99 -19.83
N GLU A 180 -18.55 11.18 -20.26
CA GLU A 180 -19.43 10.08 -20.65
C GLU A 180 -18.92 9.33 -21.89
N TRP A 181 -18.31 10.06 -22.82
CA TRP A 181 -17.72 9.46 -24.01
C TRP A 181 -16.62 8.46 -23.65
N LEU A 182 -15.74 8.80 -22.70
CA LEU A 182 -14.72 7.85 -22.21
C LEU A 182 -15.36 6.62 -21.58
N ARG A 183 -16.39 6.80 -20.74
CA ARG A 183 -17.09 5.67 -20.11
C ARG A 183 -17.66 4.69 -21.14
N LYS A 184 -18.05 5.15 -22.33
CA LYS A 184 -18.56 4.31 -23.42
C LYS A 184 -17.45 3.66 -24.25
N ASN A 185 -16.30 4.31 -24.37
CA ASN A 185 -15.21 3.92 -25.28
C ASN A 185 -14.02 3.23 -24.61
N VAL A 186 -13.99 3.13 -23.29
CA VAL A 186 -12.97 2.38 -22.54
C VAL A 186 -13.47 0.97 -22.22
N ALA A 187 -12.63 -0.03 -22.48
CA ALA A 187 -12.92 -1.44 -22.22
C ALA A 187 -12.79 -1.77 -20.74
N PHE A 188 -11.63 -1.42 -20.17
CA PHE A 188 -11.29 -1.58 -18.77
C PHE A 188 -10.06 -0.75 -18.42
N ILE A 189 -9.84 -0.59 -17.11
CA ILE A 189 -8.69 0.10 -16.54
C ILE A 189 -7.80 -0.92 -15.84
N LEU A 190 -6.49 -0.81 -16.02
CA LEU A 190 -5.50 -1.57 -15.26
C LEU A 190 -4.64 -0.58 -14.45
N THR A 191 -4.77 -0.59 -13.14
CA THR A 191 -4.00 0.27 -12.25
C THR A 191 -2.86 -0.50 -11.60
N MET A 192 -1.73 0.17 -11.37
CA MET A 192 -0.54 -0.39 -10.71
C MET A 192 -0.11 0.54 -9.58
N GLY A 193 -0.22 0.07 -8.33
CA GLY A 193 0.17 0.86 -7.16
C GLY A 193 -0.70 2.09 -6.92
N THR A 194 -1.95 2.07 -7.39
CA THR A 194 -2.89 3.18 -7.21
C THR A 194 -3.68 2.99 -5.91
N GLY A 195 -3.65 3.96 -5.01
CA GLY A 195 -4.51 3.97 -3.83
C GLY A 195 -5.95 4.30 -4.22
N LEU A 196 -6.73 3.31 -4.67
CA LEU A 196 -8.11 3.46 -5.14
C LEU A 196 -9.12 3.72 -4.00
N LYS A 197 -8.86 3.18 -2.81
CA LYS A 197 -9.77 3.24 -1.66
C LYS A 197 -9.76 4.61 -0.98
N ASP A 198 -8.57 5.18 -0.80
CA ASP A 198 -8.37 6.43 -0.10
C ASP A 198 -6.98 7.00 -0.47
N HIS A 199 -6.80 8.30 -0.27
CA HIS A 199 -5.52 8.97 -0.49
C HIS A 199 -4.50 8.51 0.57
N PRO A 200 -3.26 8.12 0.20
CA PRO A 200 -2.26 7.64 1.15
C PRO A 200 -1.95 8.59 2.31
N LEU A 201 -2.21 9.89 2.13
CA LEU A 201 -1.88 10.95 3.09
C LEU A 201 -3.09 11.75 3.63
N LYS A 202 -4.34 11.42 3.24
CA LYS A 202 -5.61 12.09 3.63
C LYS A 202 -5.48 13.62 3.89
N ILE A 203 -5.21 14.38 2.83
CA ILE A 203 -4.63 15.73 2.97
C ILE A 203 -5.69 16.83 3.08
N THR A 204 -6.61 16.93 2.11
CA THR A 204 -7.58 18.03 2.01
C THR A 204 -8.99 17.54 1.71
N ARG A 205 -9.99 18.41 1.94
CA ARG A 205 -11.39 18.17 1.58
C ARG A 205 -11.57 17.93 0.08
N GLU A 206 -10.81 18.62 -0.77
CA GLU A 206 -10.88 18.43 -2.22
C GLU A 206 -10.48 17.01 -2.63
N PHE A 207 -9.46 16.43 -1.98
CA PHE A 207 -9.12 15.02 -2.20
C PHE A 207 -10.25 14.09 -1.73
N ILE A 208 -10.89 14.37 -0.60
CA ILE A 208 -12.05 13.59 -0.14
C ILE A 208 -13.16 13.61 -1.20
N GLU A 209 -13.49 14.79 -1.72
CA GLU A 209 -14.51 14.96 -2.77
C GLU A 209 -14.14 14.25 -4.07
N ILE A 210 -12.86 14.28 -4.48
CA ILE A 210 -12.35 13.50 -5.62
C ILE A 210 -12.56 12.00 -5.38
N TYR A 211 -12.18 11.50 -4.20
CA TYR A 211 -12.28 10.09 -3.86
C TYR A 211 -13.72 9.60 -3.79
N ASP A 212 -14.62 10.39 -3.18
CA ASP A 212 -16.05 10.10 -3.14
C ASP A 212 -16.64 10.02 -4.55
N LYS A 213 -16.27 10.96 -5.43
CA LYS A 213 -16.70 10.96 -6.83
C LYS A 213 -16.22 9.71 -7.57
N ILE A 214 -14.92 9.37 -7.49
CA ILE A 214 -14.37 8.22 -8.25
C ILE A 214 -14.81 6.85 -7.69
N LEU A 215 -15.10 6.74 -6.39
CA LEU A 215 -15.59 5.50 -5.77
C LEU A 215 -17.05 5.21 -6.15
N SER A 216 -17.83 6.25 -6.42
CA SER A 216 -19.22 6.12 -6.88
C SER A 216 -19.34 5.61 -8.32
N LEU A 217 -18.28 5.70 -9.13
CA LEU A 217 -18.26 5.28 -10.53
C LEU A 217 -18.17 3.74 -10.65
N LYS A 218 -19.17 3.15 -11.32
CA LYS A 218 -19.28 1.70 -11.59
C LYS A 218 -19.27 1.34 -13.08
N THR A 219 -19.00 2.30 -13.96
CA THR A 219 -19.28 2.16 -15.40
C THR A 219 -18.22 1.41 -16.18
N VAL A 220 -16.97 1.39 -15.71
CA VAL A 220 -15.85 0.75 -16.40
C VAL A 220 -15.16 -0.24 -15.45
N PRO A 221 -14.93 -1.49 -15.86
CA PRO A 221 -14.22 -2.48 -15.05
C PRO A 221 -12.80 -2.03 -14.67
N VAL A 222 -12.38 -2.30 -13.43
CA VAL A 222 -11.06 -1.91 -12.91
C VAL A 222 -10.32 -3.15 -12.41
N ILE A 223 -9.09 -3.31 -12.89
CA ILE A 223 -8.14 -4.34 -12.44
C ILE A 223 -7.03 -3.61 -11.70
N SER A 224 -6.93 -3.84 -10.39
CA SER A 224 -5.96 -3.17 -9.52
C SER A 224 -4.81 -4.10 -9.17
N LEU A 225 -3.58 -3.68 -9.46
CA LEU A 225 -2.37 -4.44 -9.18
C LEU A 225 -1.52 -3.72 -8.11
N HIS A 226 -0.92 -4.47 -7.19
CA HIS A 226 -0.05 -3.91 -6.15
C HIS A 226 1.24 -4.70 -5.92
N GLY A 227 2.29 -4.02 -5.45
CA GLY A 227 3.65 -4.58 -5.31
C GLY A 227 3.85 -5.42 -4.04
N GLY A 228 2.81 -5.53 -3.22
CA GLY A 228 2.82 -6.22 -1.94
C GLY A 228 3.56 -5.42 -0.87
N PHE A 229 4.37 -6.11 -0.05
CA PHE A 229 5.04 -5.47 1.07
C PHE A 229 6.18 -4.53 0.68
N MET A 230 6.66 -4.63 -0.56
CA MET A 230 7.76 -3.83 -1.04
C MET A 230 7.35 -2.47 -1.59
N ASP A 231 6.06 -2.23 -1.83
CA ASP A 231 5.58 -0.91 -2.24
C ASP A 231 5.74 0.08 -1.07
N GLU A 232 6.71 0.97 -1.24
CA GLU A 232 7.10 1.92 -0.23
C GLU A 232 6.13 3.11 -0.13
N LEU A 233 5.34 3.38 -1.17
CA LEU A 233 4.48 4.57 -1.25
C LEU A 233 3.01 4.24 -0.99
N VAL A 234 2.51 3.10 -1.48
CA VAL A 234 1.09 2.73 -1.41
C VAL A 234 0.92 1.40 -0.69
N GLU A 235 0.22 1.44 0.44
CA GLU A 235 -0.10 0.23 1.20
C GLU A 235 -1.20 -0.57 0.48
N GLU A 236 -1.05 -1.89 0.41
CA GLU A 236 -1.91 -2.76 -0.40
C GLU A 236 -3.41 -2.66 -0.08
N SER A 237 -3.80 -2.39 1.16
CA SER A 237 -5.20 -2.23 1.56
C SER A 237 -5.84 -0.97 1.00
N LEU A 238 -5.04 0.00 0.54
CA LEU A 238 -5.51 1.19 -0.17
C LEU A 238 -5.76 0.92 -1.66
N THR A 239 -5.18 -0.16 -2.21
CA THR A 239 -5.29 -0.46 -3.65
C THR A 239 -6.61 -1.15 -4.03
N LYS A 240 -7.36 -1.64 -3.05
CA LYS A 240 -8.63 -2.33 -3.23
C LYS A 240 -9.81 -1.39 -2.94
N ASP A 241 -10.61 -1.10 -3.96
CA ASP A 241 -11.95 -0.50 -3.79
C ASP A 241 -13.05 -1.58 -3.88
N ASN A 242 -14.32 -1.18 -3.74
CA ASN A 242 -15.45 -2.11 -3.77
C ASN A 242 -15.79 -2.63 -5.18
N ASN A 243 -15.19 -2.06 -6.23
CA ASN A 243 -15.58 -2.31 -7.63
C ASN A 243 -14.43 -2.86 -8.48
N SER A 244 -13.26 -3.14 -7.89
CA SER A 244 -12.05 -3.58 -8.59
C SER A 244 -11.65 -5.01 -8.28
N LEU A 245 -11.20 -5.73 -9.30
CA LEU A 245 -10.49 -7.00 -9.14
C LEU A 245 -9.05 -6.69 -8.75
N THR A 246 -8.67 -7.00 -7.52
CA THR A 246 -7.36 -6.63 -6.96
C THR A 246 -6.42 -7.82 -6.84
N PHE A 247 -5.20 -7.70 -7.38
CA PHE A 247 -4.16 -8.74 -7.34
C PHE A 247 -2.81 -8.19 -6.88
N GLY A 248 -2.15 -8.91 -5.98
CA GLY A 248 -0.76 -8.61 -5.60
C GLY A 248 0.21 -9.38 -6.48
N TYR A 249 1.33 -8.77 -6.89
CA TYR A 249 2.36 -9.44 -7.71
C TYR A 249 2.88 -10.74 -7.08
N GLN A 250 2.89 -10.83 -5.75
CA GLN A 250 3.26 -12.03 -5.00
C GLN A 250 2.24 -13.18 -5.10
N GLY A 251 0.97 -12.88 -5.37
CA GLY A 251 -0.10 -13.86 -5.54
C GLY A 251 -0.43 -14.14 -7.00
N MET A 252 0.00 -13.27 -7.93
CA MET A 252 -0.25 -13.43 -9.35
C MET A 252 0.50 -14.62 -9.93
N ASP A 253 -0.22 -15.43 -10.71
CA ASP A 253 0.33 -16.57 -11.45
C ASP A 253 1.55 -16.17 -12.29
N ARG A 254 2.62 -16.97 -12.20
CA ARG A 254 3.89 -16.78 -12.91
C ARG A 254 4.61 -15.45 -12.60
N VAL A 255 4.10 -14.64 -11.66
CA VAL A 255 4.75 -13.42 -11.17
C VAL A 255 5.49 -13.69 -9.87
N TRP A 256 4.77 -14.12 -8.83
CA TRP A 256 5.30 -14.60 -7.54
C TRP A 256 6.49 -13.79 -7.00
N SER A 257 6.40 -12.47 -7.13
CA SER A 257 7.47 -11.53 -6.81
C SER A 257 6.87 -10.33 -6.12
N MET A 258 7.65 -9.68 -5.27
CA MET A 258 7.29 -8.35 -4.76
C MET A 258 8.00 -7.28 -5.57
N ALA A 259 7.37 -6.10 -5.63
CA ALA A 259 7.84 -4.96 -6.38
C ALA A 259 7.81 -3.72 -5.50
N ASP A 260 8.89 -2.92 -5.55
CA ASP A 260 8.82 -1.53 -5.12
C ASP A 260 7.87 -0.73 -6.02
N HIS A 261 7.55 0.50 -5.59
CA HIS A 261 6.54 1.31 -6.26
C HIS A 261 6.86 1.59 -7.74
N LYS A 262 8.16 1.66 -8.09
CA LYS A 262 8.61 1.87 -9.47
C LYS A 262 8.69 0.53 -10.24
N CYS A 263 9.14 -0.57 -9.65
CA CYS A 263 9.20 -1.91 -10.27
C CYS A 263 7.84 -2.36 -10.79
N LEU A 264 6.74 -1.87 -10.24
CA LEU A 264 5.39 -2.16 -10.73
C LEU A 264 5.25 -2.07 -12.26
N VAL A 265 5.81 -1.04 -12.90
CA VAL A 265 5.63 -0.82 -14.34
C VAL A 265 6.65 -1.55 -15.22
N TRP A 266 7.77 -2.03 -14.66
CA TRP A 266 8.86 -2.67 -15.42
C TRP A 266 9.23 -4.08 -14.94
N CYS A 267 8.52 -4.64 -13.96
CA CYS A 267 8.60 -6.03 -13.53
C CYS A 267 8.31 -6.97 -14.71
N ASN A 268 9.33 -7.63 -15.24
CA ASN A 268 9.22 -8.44 -16.44
C ASN A 268 8.21 -9.58 -16.30
N GLU A 269 8.17 -10.24 -15.14
CA GLU A 269 7.21 -11.31 -14.87
C GLU A 269 5.76 -10.79 -14.90
N ALA A 270 5.50 -9.64 -14.25
CA ALA A 270 4.17 -9.03 -14.23
C ALA A 270 3.78 -8.46 -15.60
N GLN A 271 4.67 -7.74 -16.29
CA GLN A 271 4.40 -7.18 -17.61
C GLN A 271 4.13 -8.28 -18.65
N ARG A 272 4.75 -9.47 -18.50
CA ARG A 272 4.41 -10.65 -19.32
C ARG A 272 3.06 -11.26 -18.97
N ALA A 273 2.62 -11.21 -17.71
CA ALA A 273 1.27 -11.62 -17.35
C ALA A 273 0.23 -10.65 -17.92
N ILE A 274 0.46 -9.34 -17.78
CA ILE A 274 -0.38 -8.29 -18.35
C ILE A 274 -0.45 -8.41 -19.88
N SER A 275 0.67 -8.68 -20.55
CA SER A 275 0.67 -8.87 -22.01
C SER A 275 -0.05 -10.13 -22.49
N ARG A 276 -0.27 -11.14 -21.62
CA ARG A 276 -1.15 -12.27 -21.93
C ARG A 276 -2.62 -11.85 -21.85
N LEU A 277 -3.00 -11.13 -20.78
CA LEU A 277 -4.35 -10.57 -20.65
C LEU A 277 -4.73 -9.72 -21.88
N PHE A 278 -3.83 -8.85 -22.34
CA PHE A 278 -4.10 -8.00 -23.51
C PHE A 278 -4.21 -8.79 -24.81
N PHE A 279 -3.37 -9.82 -24.99
CA PHE A 279 -3.44 -10.70 -26.16
C PHE A 279 -4.75 -11.48 -26.20
N ASP A 280 -5.15 -12.06 -25.07
CA ASP A 280 -6.36 -12.87 -25.02
C ASP A 280 -7.59 -11.98 -25.19
N TYR A 281 -7.59 -10.77 -24.62
CA TYR A 281 -8.60 -9.75 -24.91
C TYR A 281 -8.68 -9.39 -26.40
N ALA A 282 -7.53 -9.26 -27.07
CA ALA A 282 -7.45 -8.95 -28.49
C ALA A 282 -8.08 -10.02 -29.38
N THR A 283 -8.00 -11.30 -28.99
CA THR A 283 -8.58 -12.41 -29.75
C THR A 283 -10.10 -12.51 -29.64
N ILE A 284 -10.71 -11.91 -28.61
CA ILE A 284 -12.17 -11.96 -28.41
C ILE A 284 -12.83 -10.87 -29.26
N PRO A 285 -13.85 -11.15 -30.09
CA PRO A 285 -14.59 -10.12 -30.80
C PRO A 285 -15.22 -9.08 -29.86
N GLU A 286 -15.25 -7.79 -30.23
CA GLU A 286 -15.73 -6.71 -29.36
C GLU A 286 -17.20 -6.87 -28.93
N ASN A 287 -18.06 -7.34 -29.84
CA ASN A 287 -19.46 -7.63 -29.55
C ASN A 287 -19.67 -8.79 -28.57
N ALA A 288 -18.70 -9.70 -28.45
CA ALA A 288 -18.71 -10.82 -27.50
C ALA A 288 -18.10 -10.43 -26.14
N MET A 289 -17.50 -9.24 -26.04
CA MET A 289 -16.84 -8.78 -24.83
C MET A 289 -17.87 -8.27 -23.82
N SER A 290 -17.80 -8.79 -22.60
CA SER A 290 -18.64 -8.36 -21.46
C SER A 290 -17.81 -8.32 -20.19
N THR A 291 -18.29 -7.60 -19.16
CA THR A 291 -17.61 -7.56 -17.85
C THR A 291 -17.37 -8.95 -17.28
N LYS A 292 -18.36 -9.84 -17.34
CA LYS A 292 -18.21 -11.24 -16.88
C LYS A 292 -17.12 -12.01 -17.66
N LYS A 293 -17.02 -11.76 -18.98
CA LYS A 293 -15.97 -12.38 -19.80
C LYS A 293 -14.59 -11.81 -19.45
N LEU A 294 -14.50 -10.51 -19.17
CA LEU A 294 -13.27 -9.87 -18.68
C LEU A 294 -12.85 -10.46 -17.35
N ASP A 295 -13.75 -10.51 -16.36
CA ASP A 295 -13.46 -11.04 -15.04
C ASP A 295 -12.96 -12.49 -15.14
N SER A 296 -13.65 -13.32 -15.93
CA SER A 296 -13.22 -14.69 -16.21
C SER A 296 -11.83 -14.75 -16.85
N LEU A 297 -11.51 -13.84 -17.77
CA LEU A 297 -10.21 -13.78 -18.42
C LEU A 297 -9.12 -13.37 -17.42
N VAL A 298 -9.36 -12.33 -16.62
CA VAL A 298 -8.43 -11.81 -15.62
C VAL A 298 -8.12 -12.87 -14.56
N GLU A 299 -9.14 -13.53 -14.02
CA GLU A 299 -8.97 -14.65 -13.09
C GLU A 299 -8.16 -15.79 -13.74
N THR A 300 -8.40 -16.06 -15.02
CA THR A 300 -7.65 -17.08 -15.80
C THR A 300 -6.20 -16.67 -16.07
N ILE A 301 -5.84 -15.40 -16.01
CA ILE A 301 -4.45 -14.98 -16.24
C ILE A 301 -3.71 -14.77 -14.92
N PHE A 302 -4.37 -14.25 -13.89
CA PHE A 302 -3.71 -13.80 -12.66
C PHE A 302 -3.88 -14.74 -11.46
N ASN A 303 -4.91 -15.60 -11.41
CA ASN A 303 -5.21 -16.38 -10.19
C ASN A 303 -5.07 -17.90 -10.43
N SER A 304 -3.87 -18.36 -10.83
CA SER A 304 -3.68 -19.72 -11.36
C SER A 304 -4.25 -20.85 -10.55
N SER A 305 -5.44 -21.21 -11.01
CA SER A 305 -6.02 -22.55 -11.08
C SER A 305 -6.30 -22.92 -12.52
N THR A 306 -5.41 -22.46 -13.40
CA THR A 306 -5.73 -21.97 -14.74
C THR A 306 -5.83 -22.99 -15.85
N PHE A 307 -5.84 -24.26 -15.49
CA PHE A 307 -6.35 -25.26 -16.41
C PHE A 307 -7.81 -25.50 -16.07
N THR A 308 -8.69 -25.00 -16.94
CA THR A 308 -10.07 -25.47 -17.01
C THR A 308 -10.05 -26.80 -17.75
N TYR A 309 -10.05 -27.88 -16.99
CA TYR A 309 -10.13 -29.22 -17.56
C TYR A 309 -11.59 -29.55 -17.84
N ASN A 310 -11.86 -30.08 -19.04
CA ASN A 310 -13.19 -30.59 -19.35
C ASN A 310 -13.52 -31.78 -18.43
N ASN A 311 -14.82 -31.98 -18.19
CA ASN A 311 -15.28 -33.21 -17.53
C ASN A 311 -14.93 -34.40 -18.44
N ILE A 312 -14.34 -35.45 -17.86
CA ILE A 312 -13.94 -36.65 -18.58
C ILE A 312 -15.03 -37.71 -18.43
N GLU A 313 -15.37 -38.39 -19.53
CA GLU A 313 -16.23 -39.57 -19.50
C GLU A 313 -15.54 -40.74 -18.78
N LYS A 314 -16.27 -41.47 -17.94
CA LYS A 314 -15.76 -42.50 -17.03
C LYS A 314 -14.82 -43.53 -17.70
N GLY A 315 -15.04 -43.89 -18.97
CA GLY A 315 -14.20 -44.85 -19.70
C GLY A 315 -12.76 -44.39 -19.97
N LYS A 316 -12.51 -43.08 -20.06
CA LYS A 316 -11.14 -42.51 -20.21
C LYS A 316 -10.40 -42.36 -18.88
N LEU A 317 -11.09 -42.56 -17.76
CA LEU A 317 -10.51 -42.30 -16.44
C LEU A 317 -9.45 -43.33 -16.07
N ASP A 318 -9.76 -44.60 -16.23
CA ASP A 318 -8.88 -45.70 -15.81
C ASP A 318 -7.64 -45.82 -16.72
N GLU A 319 -7.70 -45.26 -17.93
CA GLU A 319 -6.56 -45.18 -18.84
C GLU A 319 -5.53 -44.13 -18.39
N VAL A 320 -5.99 -42.98 -17.87
CA VAL A 320 -5.15 -41.80 -17.59
C VAL A 320 -4.87 -41.60 -16.10
N PHE A 321 -5.76 -42.07 -15.24
CA PHE A 321 -5.72 -41.87 -13.79
C PHE A 321 -5.64 -43.19 -13.02
N ASN A 322 -5.04 -43.14 -11.84
CA ASN A 322 -5.06 -44.19 -10.83
C ASN A 322 -5.97 -43.75 -9.68
N TYR A 323 -6.83 -44.65 -9.22
CA TYR A 323 -7.55 -44.47 -7.97
C TYR A 323 -6.59 -44.50 -6.78
N VAL A 324 -6.81 -43.63 -5.80
CA VAL A 324 -6.02 -43.58 -4.56
C VAL A 324 -6.80 -44.27 -3.45
N GLU A 325 -6.21 -45.29 -2.83
CA GLU A 325 -6.88 -46.09 -1.81
C GLU A 325 -7.30 -45.23 -0.59
N LYS A 326 -8.53 -45.43 -0.10
CA LYS A 326 -9.09 -44.66 1.03
C LYS A 326 -8.24 -44.74 2.30
N GLN A 327 -7.60 -45.88 2.54
CA GLN A 327 -6.75 -46.06 3.72
C GLN A 327 -5.59 -45.07 3.76
N LEU A 328 -4.96 -44.82 2.60
CA LEU A 328 -3.89 -43.82 2.47
C LEU A 328 -4.40 -42.39 2.73
N ILE A 329 -5.61 -42.09 2.27
CA ILE A 329 -6.22 -40.75 2.36
C ILE A 329 -6.68 -40.44 3.78
N ASN A 330 -7.33 -41.39 4.46
CA ASN A 330 -7.87 -41.23 5.80
C ASN A 330 -6.80 -40.93 6.87
N GLU A 331 -5.53 -41.24 6.59
CA GLU A 331 -4.41 -40.97 7.49
C GLU A 331 -3.80 -39.56 7.33
N GLY A 332 -4.19 -38.81 6.29
CA GLY A 332 -3.61 -37.52 5.94
C GLY A 332 -4.57 -36.34 6.08
N ASN A 333 -4.01 -35.13 6.19
CA ASN A 333 -4.80 -33.89 6.11
C ASN A 333 -4.67 -33.19 4.76
N TYR A 334 -3.50 -33.30 4.13
CA TYR A 334 -3.21 -32.63 2.86
C TYR A 334 -2.78 -33.64 1.81
N PHE A 335 -3.32 -33.46 0.62
CA PHE A 335 -2.99 -34.21 -0.58
C PHE A 335 -2.17 -33.29 -1.49
N PHE A 336 -0.87 -33.57 -1.62
CA PHE A 336 -0.01 -32.90 -2.59
C PHE A 336 0.25 -33.78 -3.82
N ALA A 337 0.17 -33.20 -5.02
CA ALA A 337 0.57 -33.85 -6.26
C ALA A 337 1.48 -32.95 -7.10
N ILE A 338 2.43 -33.59 -7.77
CA ILE A 338 3.34 -32.96 -8.74
C ILE A 338 3.42 -33.82 -10.00
N GLY A 339 3.31 -33.19 -11.16
CA GLY A 339 3.44 -33.87 -12.44
C GLY A 339 4.01 -32.95 -13.50
N LYS A 340 4.30 -33.50 -14.68
CA LYS A 340 4.65 -32.68 -15.86
C LYS A 340 3.42 -31.87 -16.29
N VAL A 341 3.66 -30.71 -16.91
CA VAL A 341 2.57 -29.92 -17.50
C VAL A 341 1.92 -30.72 -18.62
N ASP A 342 0.62 -30.97 -18.46
CA ASP A 342 -0.27 -31.52 -19.48
C ASP A 342 -1.48 -30.59 -19.57
N SER A 343 -1.70 -30.01 -20.75
CA SER A 343 -2.81 -29.10 -21.00
C SER A 343 -4.18 -29.79 -21.04
N SER A 344 -4.19 -31.12 -21.12
CA SER A 344 -5.40 -31.92 -21.35
C SER A 344 -6.01 -32.42 -20.04
N PHE A 345 -5.18 -32.66 -19.01
CA PHE A 345 -5.57 -33.40 -17.83
C PHE A 345 -5.01 -32.79 -16.52
N PRO A 346 -5.83 -32.67 -15.44
CA PRO A 346 -5.34 -32.26 -14.14
C PRO A 346 -4.42 -33.31 -13.52
N LEU A 347 -3.70 -32.91 -12.48
CA LEU A 347 -2.96 -33.86 -11.65
C LEU A 347 -3.89 -34.69 -10.76
N ILE A 348 -4.97 -34.10 -10.25
CA ILE A 348 -5.91 -34.75 -9.32
C ILE A 348 -7.35 -34.47 -9.78
N TYR A 349 -8.19 -35.50 -9.74
CA TYR A 349 -9.65 -35.41 -9.75
C TYR A 349 -10.21 -35.85 -8.39
N LYS A 350 -11.35 -35.28 -8.01
CA LYS A 350 -12.11 -35.71 -6.84
C LYS A 350 -13.58 -35.99 -7.15
N SER A 351 -14.18 -36.93 -6.43
CA SER A 351 -15.62 -37.22 -6.46
C SER A 351 -16.22 -37.06 -5.06
N LYS A 352 -17.36 -36.38 -4.97
CA LYS A 352 -18.08 -36.13 -3.70
C LYS A 352 -18.98 -37.28 -3.23
N LYS A 353 -19.07 -38.39 -3.97
CA LYS A 353 -19.89 -39.56 -3.63
C LYS A 353 -19.23 -40.85 -4.11
N GLU A 354 -19.19 -41.85 -3.23
CA GLU A 354 -18.77 -43.22 -3.56
C GLU A 354 -19.48 -43.72 -4.82
N GLY A 355 -18.68 -44.05 -5.84
CA GLY A 355 -19.17 -44.71 -7.06
C GLY A 355 -19.95 -43.83 -8.06
N ARG A 356 -19.99 -42.49 -7.92
CA ARG A 356 -20.70 -41.59 -8.89
C ARG A 356 -19.78 -40.82 -9.85
N ILE A 357 -20.38 -40.48 -11.01
CA ILE A 357 -19.79 -40.10 -12.31
C ILE A 357 -19.25 -38.65 -12.40
N ASN A 358 -19.60 -37.76 -11.47
CA ASN A 358 -19.22 -36.36 -11.56
C ASN A 358 -17.86 -36.11 -10.90
N LEU A 359 -16.80 -36.21 -11.69
CA LEU A 359 -15.44 -35.91 -11.28
C LEU A 359 -15.14 -34.43 -11.45
N PHE A 360 -14.55 -33.83 -10.42
CA PHE A 360 -14.18 -32.42 -10.41
C PHE A 360 -12.66 -32.32 -10.39
N PRO A 361 -12.04 -31.54 -11.29
CA PRO A 361 -10.61 -31.32 -11.24
C PRO A 361 -10.26 -30.61 -9.93
N ALA A 362 -9.24 -31.10 -9.24
CA ALA A 362 -8.66 -30.40 -8.10
C ALA A 362 -7.99 -29.11 -8.57
N LYS A 363 -7.89 -28.15 -7.65
CA LYS A 363 -7.25 -26.88 -7.94
C LYS A 363 -5.75 -27.13 -8.15
N THR A 364 -5.28 -26.80 -9.35
CA THR A 364 -3.85 -26.57 -9.57
C THR A 364 -3.49 -25.24 -8.92
N TYR A 365 -2.40 -25.18 -8.15
CA TYR A 365 -2.05 -23.92 -7.49
C TYR A 365 -0.86 -23.24 -8.15
N PHE A 366 0.12 -24.02 -8.64
CA PHE A 366 1.39 -23.47 -9.11
C PHE A 366 1.98 -24.26 -10.28
N TYR A 367 2.95 -23.62 -10.92
CA TYR A 367 3.81 -24.22 -11.93
C TYR A 367 5.27 -23.94 -11.61
N SER A 368 6.16 -24.80 -12.09
CA SER A 368 7.59 -24.52 -12.03
C SER A 368 7.89 -23.28 -12.89
N ARG A 369 8.92 -22.49 -12.54
CA ARG A 369 9.33 -21.30 -13.31
C ARG A 369 9.46 -21.51 -14.82
N GLN A 370 9.90 -22.71 -15.25
CA GLN A 370 10.04 -23.08 -16.67
C GLN A 370 8.77 -23.69 -17.29
N MET A 371 7.65 -23.74 -16.57
CA MET A 371 6.41 -24.42 -16.98
C MET A 371 6.64 -25.88 -17.42
N LYS A 372 7.55 -26.58 -16.74
CA LYS A 372 7.79 -28.02 -16.97
C LYS A 372 6.94 -28.89 -16.06
N TYR A 373 6.65 -28.41 -14.86
CA TYR A 373 5.91 -29.12 -13.84
C TYR A 373 4.75 -28.28 -13.28
N VAL A 374 3.71 -28.98 -12.86
CA VAL A 374 2.49 -28.48 -12.21
C VAL A 374 2.46 -28.98 -10.77
N TYR A 375 1.83 -28.21 -9.88
CA TYR A 375 1.62 -28.59 -8.49
C TYR A 375 0.16 -28.39 -8.09
N SER A 376 -0.45 -29.42 -7.50
CA SER A 376 -1.79 -29.40 -6.92
C SER A 376 -1.71 -29.72 -5.43
N LEU A 377 -2.51 -29.02 -4.62
CA LEU A 377 -2.55 -29.18 -3.17
C LEU A 377 -3.99 -29.13 -2.69
N GLU A 378 -4.53 -30.23 -2.19
CA GLU A 378 -5.89 -30.28 -1.67
C GLU A 378 -5.90 -30.55 -0.17
N VAL A 379 -6.91 -30.01 0.50
CA VAL A 379 -7.29 -30.45 1.86
C VAL A 379 -8.11 -31.71 1.69
N ILE A 380 -7.75 -32.77 2.40
CA ILE A 380 -8.42 -34.06 2.28
C ILE A 380 -9.83 -33.98 2.89
N GLY A 381 -10.84 -34.26 2.07
CA GLY A 381 -12.24 -34.37 2.48
C GLY A 381 -12.54 -35.76 3.04
N LYS A 382 -13.34 -35.83 4.12
CA LYS A 382 -13.67 -37.10 4.81
C LYS A 382 -14.46 -38.10 3.95
N ASP A 383 -15.19 -37.63 2.94
CA ASP A 383 -16.07 -38.44 2.09
C ASP A 383 -15.79 -38.21 0.59
N GLU A 384 -14.53 -37.94 0.22
CA GLU A 384 -14.12 -37.71 -1.16
C GLU A 384 -13.25 -38.85 -1.70
N ASP A 385 -13.54 -39.31 -2.91
CA ASP A 385 -12.67 -40.23 -3.65
C ASP A 385 -11.70 -39.43 -4.51
N TYR A 386 -10.43 -39.83 -4.55
CA TYR A 386 -9.39 -39.12 -5.30
C TYR A 386 -8.78 -39.99 -6.40
N TYR A 387 -8.55 -39.37 -7.56
CA TYR A 387 -7.96 -39.99 -8.74
C TYR A 387 -6.78 -39.15 -9.19
N VAL A 388 -5.64 -39.78 -9.48
CA VAL A 388 -4.37 -39.09 -9.75
C VAL A 388 -3.88 -39.46 -11.12
N ASN A 389 -3.43 -38.47 -11.89
CA ASN A 389 -2.86 -38.69 -13.21
C ASN A 389 -1.66 -39.64 -13.11
N LYS A 390 -1.58 -40.66 -13.97
CA LYS A 390 -0.48 -41.65 -13.98
C LYS A 390 0.90 -41.03 -14.16
N ASN A 391 0.98 -39.82 -14.74
CA ASN A 391 2.22 -39.06 -14.89
C ASN A 391 2.54 -38.14 -13.71
N ALA A 392 1.75 -38.21 -12.63
CA ALA A 392 1.93 -37.45 -11.41
C ALA A 392 2.42 -38.33 -10.26
N ASN A 393 3.26 -37.75 -9.41
CA ASN A 393 3.63 -38.32 -8.13
C ASN A 393 2.88 -37.61 -7.02
N ILE A 394 2.56 -38.34 -5.94
CA ILE A 394 1.76 -37.82 -4.84
C ILE A 394 2.47 -37.93 -3.50
N LYS A 395 2.06 -37.08 -2.57
CA LYS A 395 2.45 -37.12 -1.18
C LYS A 395 1.26 -36.78 -0.30
N ILE A 396 0.92 -37.72 0.59
CA ILE A 396 -0.06 -37.49 1.63
C ILE A 396 0.67 -37.04 2.88
N ILE A 397 0.26 -35.90 3.44
CA ILE A 397 0.91 -35.28 4.59
C ILE A 397 0.03 -35.53 5.81
N LYS A 398 0.58 -36.28 6.77
CA LYS A 398 -0.09 -36.63 8.03
C LYS A 398 0.07 -35.53 9.07
N ASN A 399 -0.79 -35.52 10.08
CA ASN A 399 -0.67 -34.57 11.21
C ASN A 399 0.73 -34.60 11.85
N ASN A 400 1.31 -35.79 12.02
CA ASN A 400 2.62 -35.96 12.66
C ASN A 400 3.80 -35.47 11.79
N ASP A 401 3.58 -35.27 10.49
CA ASP A 401 4.60 -34.76 9.56
C ASP A 401 4.60 -33.21 9.49
N VAL A 402 3.64 -32.57 10.15
CA VAL A 402 3.48 -31.12 10.18
C VAL A 402 4.14 -30.57 11.44
N GLU A 403 5.20 -29.79 11.26
CA GLU A 403 5.93 -29.18 12.35
C GLU A 403 5.32 -27.84 12.73
N LYS A 404 4.98 -27.63 14.00
CA LYS A 404 4.43 -26.35 14.47
C LYS A 404 5.55 -25.43 14.92
N LEU A 405 5.70 -24.29 14.24
CA LEU A 405 6.70 -23.28 14.63
C LEU A 405 6.26 -22.54 15.88
N SER A 406 7.21 -22.20 16.75
CA SER A 406 6.93 -21.28 17.85
C SER A 406 6.78 -19.86 17.30
N PRO A 407 5.83 -19.06 17.80
CA PRO A 407 5.70 -17.68 17.39
C PRO A 407 6.78 -16.85 18.10
N SER A 408 8.02 -16.93 17.61
CA SER A 408 9.14 -16.20 18.16
C SER A 408 9.43 -14.90 17.40
N VAL A 409 9.76 -13.87 18.17
CA VAL A 409 10.33 -12.61 17.66
C VAL A 409 11.80 -12.81 17.31
N LEU A 410 12.48 -13.71 18.03
CA LEU A 410 13.87 -14.07 17.79
C LEU A 410 13.95 -15.06 16.63
N LYS A 411 15.05 -14.96 15.88
CA LYS A 411 15.31 -15.81 14.72
C LYS A 411 15.31 -17.29 15.11
N GLU A 412 14.36 -18.05 14.61
CA GLU A 412 14.36 -19.51 14.69
C GLU A 412 15.05 -20.09 13.46
N LYS A 413 15.89 -21.10 13.69
CA LYS A 413 16.64 -21.80 12.65
C LYS A 413 16.25 -23.25 12.65
N ILE A 414 15.76 -23.74 11.52
CA ILE A 414 15.39 -25.13 11.32
C ILE A 414 16.25 -25.68 10.20
N LYS A 415 16.99 -26.74 10.51
CA LYS A 415 17.78 -27.45 9.51
C LYS A 415 17.06 -28.72 9.12
N PHE A 416 16.93 -28.93 7.82
CA PHE A 416 16.39 -30.18 7.30
C PHE A 416 17.10 -30.58 6.02
N THR A 417 17.22 -31.88 5.80
CA THR A 417 17.69 -32.46 4.56
C THR A 417 16.51 -32.72 3.64
N ASP A 418 16.66 -32.27 2.40
CA ASP A 418 15.80 -32.73 1.32
C ASP A 418 16.19 -34.15 0.97
N VAL A 419 15.24 -35.07 1.20
CA VAL A 419 15.32 -36.47 0.79
C VAL A 419 14.24 -36.66 -0.26
N LYS A 420 14.50 -37.48 -1.28
CA LYS A 420 13.65 -37.70 -2.47
C LYS A 420 12.15 -37.45 -2.22
N GLY A 421 11.60 -36.43 -2.87
CA GLY A 421 10.17 -36.15 -2.86
C GLY A 421 9.59 -35.68 -1.51
N ASN A 422 10.40 -35.08 -0.63
CA ASN A 422 9.90 -34.50 0.61
C ASN A 422 9.23 -33.13 0.38
N VAL A 423 8.00 -33.03 0.87
CA VAL A 423 7.31 -31.76 1.09
C VAL A 423 7.42 -31.51 2.59
N LYS A 424 8.09 -30.43 2.97
CA LYS A 424 8.15 -30.01 4.39
C LYS A 424 7.01 -29.04 4.65
N VAL A 425 6.28 -29.27 5.74
CA VAL A 425 5.10 -28.50 6.09
C VAL A 425 5.25 -27.94 7.50
N PHE A 426 5.03 -26.64 7.62
CA PHE A 426 5.15 -25.92 8.87
C PHE A 426 3.85 -25.17 9.18
N ILE A 427 3.34 -25.30 10.40
CA ILE A 427 2.25 -24.45 10.91
C ILE A 427 2.84 -23.18 11.50
N ILE A 428 2.33 -22.04 11.07
CA ILE A 428 2.74 -20.71 11.47
C ILE A 428 1.62 -20.06 12.29
N PRO A 429 1.77 -19.99 13.62
CA PRO A 429 0.79 -19.32 14.47
C PRO A 429 0.92 -17.80 14.35
N PHE A 430 -0.02 -17.16 13.65
CA PHE A 430 -0.07 -15.71 13.55
C PHE A 430 -0.54 -15.12 14.88
N ARG A 431 0.33 -14.35 15.55
CA ARG A 431 -0.05 -13.69 16.81
C ARG A 431 -0.99 -12.51 16.62
N ALA A 432 -0.87 -11.82 15.49
CA ALA A 432 -1.68 -10.67 15.12
C ALA A 432 -1.73 -10.55 13.59
N PRO A 433 -2.86 -10.14 13.00
CA PRO A 433 -3.01 -10.02 11.55
C PRO A 433 -2.09 -8.96 10.92
N GLU A 434 -1.64 -7.99 11.71
CA GLU A 434 -0.75 -6.91 11.28
C GLU A 434 0.72 -7.32 11.24
N PHE A 435 1.10 -8.40 11.96
CA PHE A 435 2.47 -8.85 11.98
C PHE A 435 2.89 -9.46 10.65
N ILE A 436 4.04 -9.00 10.18
CA ILE A 436 4.66 -9.50 8.97
C ILE A 436 5.70 -10.52 9.35
N TYR A 437 5.59 -11.69 8.73
CA TYR A 437 6.49 -12.80 8.95
C TYR A 437 7.45 -12.89 7.78
N LYS A 438 8.73 -13.03 8.10
CA LYS A 438 9.81 -13.23 7.14
C LYS A 438 10.32 -14.64 7.24
N ILE A 439 10.29 -15.33 6.10
CA ILE A 439 10.90 -16.63 5.92
C ILE A 439 12.04 -16.49 4.93
N THR A 440 13.20 -17.02 5.32
CA THR A 440 14.35 -17.14 4.42
C THR A 440 14.77 -18.60 4.37
N LEU A 441 14.90 -19.14 3.17
CA LEU A 441 15.38 -20.49 2.95
C LEU A 441 16.75 -20.41 2.28
N LYS A 442 17.77 -20.97 2.94
CA LYS A 442 19.15 -21.02 2.45
C LYS A 442 19.55 -22.48 2.21
N SER A 443 20.07 -22.79 1.02
CA SER A 443 20.66 -24.11 0.72
C SER A 443 22.18 -24.09 0.77
N THR A 444 22.81 -25.26 0.86
CA THR A 444 24.28 -25.45 0.77
C THR A 444 24.93 -24.80 -0.44
N ASN A 445 24.21 -24.69 -1.57
CA ASN A 445 24.67 -24.01 -2.79
C ASN A 445 24.56 -22.46 -2.74
N ASN A 446 24.37 -21.87 -1.56
CA ASN A 446 24.22 -20.42 -1.32
C ASN A 446 23.02 -19.72 -2.01
N GLU A 447 22.11 -20.46 -2.64
CA GLU A 447 20.84 -19.88 -3.09
C GLU A 447 19.95 -19.51 -1.90
N MET A 448 19.45 -18.28 -1.89
CA MET A 448 18.57 -17.74 -0.86
C MET A 448 17.22 -17.37 -1.47
N SER A 449 16.13 -17.89 -0.90
CA SER A 449 14.77 -17.47 -1.24
C SER A 449 14.13 -16.80 -0.04
N LYS A 450 13.38 -15.71 -0.26
CA LYS A 450 12.73 -14.94 0.79
C LYS A 450 11.23 -14.84 0.52
N LEU A 451 10.41 -15.17 1.51
CA LEU A 451 8.96 -14.96 1.49
C LEU A 451 8.59 -14.03 2.64
N LEU A 452 7.74 -13.04 2.37
CA LEU A 452 7.17 -12.17 3.39
C LEU A 452 5.66 -12.25 3.33
N PHE A 453 4.95 -12.54 4.41
CA PHE A 453 3.49 -12.65 4.39
C PHE A 453 2.88 -12.25 5.72
N LYS A 454 1.55 -12.12 5.75
CA LYS A 454 0.74 -11.81 6.94
C LYS A 454 -0.51 -12.70 6.95
N ALA A 455 -1.23 -12.70 8.06
CA ALA A 455 -2.45 -13.49 8.19
C ALA A 455 -3.49 -13.15 7.09
N GLY A 456 -4.20 -14.16 6.59
CA GLY A 456 -5.29 -14.01 5.61
C GLY A 456 -4.86 -13.79 4.16
N ASN A 457 -3.56 -13.66 3.87
CA ASN A 457 -3.06 -13.44 2.51
C ASN A 457 -2.38 -14.70 1.97
N GLN A 458 -3.04 -15.44 1.07
CA GLN A 458 -2.37 -16.52 0.34
C GLN A 458 -1.19 -15.94 -0.45
N GLN A 459 -0.01 -16.53 -0.29
CA GLN A 459 1.19 -16.06 -0.94
C GLN A 459 2.09 -17.21 -1.32
N SER A 460 2.73 -17.09 -2.47
CA SER A 460 3.62 -18.10 -3.00
C SER A 460 4.82 -17.46 -3.65
N ILE A 461 5.96 -18.13 -3.55
CA ILE A 461 7.16 -17.75 -4.28
C ILE A 461 7.73 -18.97 -4.99
N SER A 462 7.99 -18.82 -6.29
CA SER A 462 8.72 -19.81 -7.09
C SER A 462 10.00 -19.18 -7.63
N MET A 463 11.10 -19.32 -6.89
CA MET A 463 12.43 -18.86 -7.30
C MET A 463 13.39 -20.05 -7.39
N ASN A 464 14.25 -20.07 -8.43
CA ASN A 464 15.27 -21.10 -8.65
C ASN A 464 14.77 -22.56 -8.64
N ASN A 465 13.56 -22.81 -9.16
CA ASN A 465 12.89 -24.11 -9.12
C ASN A 465 12.51 -24.60 -7.71
N LYS A 466 12.52 -23.73 -6.69
CA LYS A 466 11.94 -24.00 -5.37
C LYS A 466 10.57 -23.39 -5.30
N LEU A 467 9.61 -24.06 -4.65
CA LEU A 467 8.27 -23.52 -4.42
C LEU A 467 8.06 -23.44 -2.91
N MET A 468 7.87 -22.22 -2.40
CA MET A 468 7.36 -21.98 -1.06
C MET A 468 5.96 -21.39 -1.17
N LEU A 469 5.03 -21.97 -0.43
CA LEU A 469 3.64 -21.57 -0.43
C LEU A 469 3.17 -21.40 1.00
N ASN A 470 2.65 -20.23 1.33
CA ASN A 470 1.83 -20.06 2.51
C ASN A 470 0.34 -20.23 2.12
N PHE A 471 -0.21 -21.37 2.51
CA PHE A 471 -1.59 -21.76 2.26
C PHE A 471 -2.46 -21.47 3.49
N PHE A 472 -3.56 -20.76 3.26
CA PHE A 472 -4.63 -20.59 4.23
C PHE A 472 -5.81 -21.43 3.77
N ASP A 473 -6.12 -22.49 4.52
CA ASP A 473 -7.39 -23.18 4.41
C ASP A 473 -8.47 -22.28 5.04
N GLY A 474 -9.66 -22.21 4.43
CA GLY A 474 -10.82 -21.53 5.02
C GLY A 474 -11.21 -22.05 6.40
N ASN A 475 -10.76 -23.25 6.77
CA ASN A 475 -10.91 -23.84 8.11
C ASN A 475 -9.84 -23.35 9.11
N THR A 476 -8.61 -23.06 8.67
CA THR A 476 -7.52 -22.58 9.52
C THR A 476 -7.54 -21.06 9.57
N LYS A 477 -8.55 -20.48 10.22
CA LYS A 477 -8.76 -19.02 10.22
C LYS A 477 -7.66 -18.22 10.96
N SER A 478 -6.86 -18.85 11.82
CA SER A 478 -5.84 -18.16 12.64
C SER A 478 -4.39 -18.47 12.28
N ASP A 479 -4.10 -19.61 11.65
CA ASP A 479 -2.74 -20.11 11.43
C ASP A 479 -2.47 -20.30 9.92
N GLY A 480 -1.23 -20.08 9.49
CA GLY A 480 -0.79 -20.31 8.11
C GLY A 480 -0.12 -21.66 7.98
N THR A 481 -0.28 -22.32 6.83
CA THR A 481 0.42 -23.56 6.53
C THR A 481 1.46 -23.32 5.45
N LEU A 482 2.74 -23.32 5.83
CA LEU A 482 3.84 -23.15 4.91
C LEU A 482 4.27 -24.51 4.34
N PHE A 483 4.18 -24.64 3.03
CA PHE A 483 4.73 -25.75 2.27
C PHE A 483 6.07 -25.33 1.66
N VAL A 484 7.11 -26.13 1.87
CA VAL A 484 8.43 -25.95 1.26
C VAL A 484 8.73 -27.14 0.36
N ILE A 485 8.91 -26.86 -0.92
CA ILE A 485 9.16 -27.83 -1.98
C ILE A 485 10.52 -27.50 -2.61
N SER A 486 11.45 -28.42 -2.42
CA SER A 486 12.90 -28.26 -2.60
C SER A 486 13.35 -28.16 -4.06
N ASN A 487 12.91 -29.05 -4.96
CA ASN A 487 13.16 -28.95 -6.40
C ASN A 487 12.30 -29.97 -7.19
N PRO A 488 11.51 -29.56 -8.20
CA PRO A 488 10.71 -30.48 -8.99
C PRO A 488 11.55 -31.48 -9.77
N LYS A 489 12.77 -31.13 -10.21
CA LYS A 489 13.63 -32.07 -10.93
C LYS A 489 14.12 -33.19 -10.03
N THR A 490 14.40 -32.91 -8.76
CA THR A 490 14.85 -33.92 -7.80
C THR A 490 13.69 -34.75 -7.27
N PHE A 491 12.45 -34.25 -7.31
CA PHE A 491 11.27 -35.02 -6.98
C PHE A 491 11.17 -36.33 -7.80
N PHE A 492 11.67 -36.33 -9.04
CA PHE A 492 11.71 -37.50 -9.92
C PHE A 492 13.02 -38.29 -9.88
N SER A 493 14.06 -37.88 -9.12
CA SER A 493 15.40 -38.51 -9.13
C SER A 493 15.87 -38.92 -7.73
N ASN A 494 16.55 -40.07 -7.59
CA ASN A 494 16.98 -40.63 -6.29
C ASN A 494 18.16 -39.91 -5.61
N LEU A 495 18.68 -38.82 -6.15
CA LEU A 495 20.08 -38.40 -5.92
C LEU A 495 20.28 -37.06 -5.17
N SER A 496 19.26 -36.45 -4.58
CA SER A 496 19.45 -35.18 -3.85
C SER A 496 19.49 -35.38 -2.34
N HIS A 497 20.62 -34.99 -1.74
CA HIS A 497 20.81 -34.78 -0.29
C HIS A 497 21.21 -33.33 -0.04
N THR A 498 20.33 -32.39 -0.37
CA THR A 498 20.60 -30.97 -0.15
C THR A 498 20.16 -30.57 1.26
N GLU A 499 21.07 -30.01 2.06
CA GLU A 499 20.71 -29.42 3.34
C GLU A 499 20.14 -28.01 3.15
N TYR A 500 19.08 -27.74 3.91
CA TYR A 500 18.39 -26.46 3.95
C TYR A 500 18.38 -25.92 5.37
N GLU A 501 18.61 -24.61 5.50
CA GLU A 501 18.39 -23.83 6.71
C GLU A 501 17.21 -22.89 6.45
N LEU A 502 16.10 -23.13 7.15
CA LEU A 502 14.93 -22.25 7.19
C LEU A 502 15.07 -21.31 8.38
N ASP A 503 15.05 -20.03 8.08
CA ASP A 503 15.06 -18.93 9.02
C ASP A 503 13.66 -18.32 9.09
N TYR A 504 13.05 -18.33 10.27
CA TYR A 504 11.73 -17.75 10.51
C TYR A 504 11.79 -16.69 11.61
N LYS A 505 11.18 -15.52 11.36
CA LYS A 505 11.01 -14.46 12.36
C LYS A 505 9.87 -13.51 12.01
N ILE A 506 9.39 -12.78 13.02
CA ILE A 506 8.59 -11.56 12.81
C ILE A 506 9.52 -10.44 12.30
N ASP A 507 9.11 -9.77 11.23
CA ASP A 507 9.79 -8.60 10.68
C ASP A 507 9.21 -7.32 11.32
N ILE A 508 9.82 -6.91 12.43
CA ILE A 508 9.33 -5.80 13.24
C ILE A 508 9.48 -4.46 12.52
N GLY A 509 10.62 -4.21 11.85
CA GLY A 509 10.84 -3.00 11.08
C GLY A 509 9.77 -2.79 10.02
N LEU A 510 9.47 -3.81 9.22
CA LEU A 510 8.43 -3.72 8.19
C LEU A 510 7.01 -3.60 8.77
N THR A 511 6.74 -4.30 9.88
CA THR A 511 5.47 -4.17 10.63
C THR A 511 5.28 -2.74 11.12
N ILE A 512 6.29 -2.15 11.77
CA ILE A 512 6.27 -0.77 12.28
C ILE A 512 6.06 0.21 11.14
N LEU A 513 6.82 0.06 10.05
CA LEU A 513 6.72 0.95 8.89
C LEU A 513 5.30 0.99 8.33
N ARG A 514 4.63 -0.17 8.27
CA ARG A 514 3.24 -0.26 7.79
C ARG A 514 2.22 0.28 8.76
N ALA A 515 2.39 0.03 10.06
CA ALA A 515 1.56 0.65 11.09
C ALA A 515 1.64 2.19 11.01
N ILE A 516 2.83 2.74 10.77
CA ILE A 516 3.04 4.17 10.56
C ILE A 516 2.35 4.64 9.28
N LYS A 517 2.54 3.96 8.15
CA LYS A 517 1.92 4.33 6.86
C LYS A 517 0.40 4.41 6.92
N LEU A 518 -0.25 3.41 7.51
CA LEU A 518 -1.71 3.36 7.64
C LEU A 518 -2.27 4.48 8.51
N ASN A 519 -1.46 5.02 9.41
CA ASN A 519 -1.86 6.02 10.38
C ASN A 519 -1.17 7.37 10.17
N ILE A 520 -0.48 7.58 9.04
CA ILE A 520 0.39 8.75 8.84
C ILE A 520 -0.39 10.06 8.89
N SER A 521 -1.61 10.08 8.35
CA SER A 521 -2.54 11.21 8.43
C SER A 521 -2.99 11.52 9.86
N ASN A 522 -2.98 10.51 10.74
CA ASN A 522 -3.42 10.65 12.13
C ASN A 522 -2.26 11.09 13.04
N ILE A 523 -1.00 10.93 12.64
CA ILE A 523 0.17 11.26 13.47
C ILE A 523 0.15 12.72 13.96
N PRO A 524 -0.09 13.75 13.12
CA PRO A 524 -0.14 15.13 13.60
C PRO A 524 -1.22 15.36 14.67
N PHE A 525 -2.39 14.74 14.48
CA PHE A 525 -3.49 14.78 15.45
C PHE A 525 -3.09 14.15 16.79
N LEU A 526 -2.51 12.96 16.74
CA LEU A 526 -2.06 12.24 17.92
C LEU A 526 -0.97 13.02 18.68
N LEU A 527 -0.03 13.63 17.96
CA LEU A 527 1.01 14.48 18.56
C LEU A 527 0.44 15.75 19.19
N SER A 528 -0.54 16.39 18.55
CA SER A 528 -1.24 17.56 19.11
C SER A 528 -1.99 17.20 20.39
N PHE A 529 -2.75 16.10 20.37
CA PHE A 529 -3.47 15.59 21.53
C PHE A 529 -2.50 15.22 22.67
N MET A 530 -1.39 14.55 22.36
CA MET A 530 -0.32 14.28 23.34
C MET A 530 0.21 15.59 23.95
N GLY A 531 0.52 16.58 23.13
CA GLY A 531 1.00 17.88 23.61
C GLY A 531 0.02 18.53 24.61
N VAL A 532 -1.27 18.49 24.29
CA VAL A 532 -2.33 19.01 25.16
C VAL A 532 -2.47 18.18 26.43
N LEU A 533 -2.60 16.85 26.33
CA LEU A 533 -2.78 15.95 27.46
C LEU A 533 -1.63 16.04 28.47
N PHE A 534 -0.40 16.15 27.97
CA PHE A 534 0.80 16.25 28.81
C PHE A 534 1.05 17.65 29.37
N SER A 535 0.31 18.67 28.93
CA SER A 535 0.36 20.02 29.51
C SER A 535 -0.44 20.18 30.80
N TYR A 536 -1.44 19.33 31.02
CA TYR A 536 -2.27 19.41 32.22
C TYR A 536 -1.59 18.73 33.40
N ASP A 537 -1.76 19.28 34.60
CA ASP A 537 -1.21 18.69 35.84
C ASP A 537 -2.12 17.57 36.38
N VAL A 538 -2.30 16.53 35.58
CA VAL A 538 -3.07 15.32 35.91
C VAL A 538 -2.11 14.16 36.16
N ASN A 539 -2.51 13.21 37.01
CA ASN A 539 -1.75 11.99 37.27
C ASN A 539 -1.41 11.26 35.95
N ASN A 540 -0.13 10.91 35.80
CA ASN A 540 0.46 10.29 34.61
C ASN A 540 -0.20 8.97 34.21
N LEU A 541 -0.76 8.21 35.17
CA LEU A 541 -1.48 6.98 34.86
C LEU A 541 -2.72 7.26 34.01
N TYR A 542 -3.51 8.27 34.36
CA TYR A 542 -4.69 8.65 33.58
C TYR A 542 -4.31 9.21 32.20
N LYS A 543 -3.21 9.96 32.10
CA LYS A 543 -2.70 10.42 30.79
C LYS A 543 -2.32 9.23 29.89
N LEU A 544 -1.61 8.25 30.42
CA LEU A 544 -1.22 7.06 29.66
C LEU A 544 -2.42 6.22 29.25
N LEU A 545 -3.40 6.02 30.14
CA LEU A 545 -4.63 5.27 29.83
C LEU A 545 -5.48 5.98 28.77
N SER A 546 -5.69 7.30 28.89
CA SER A 546 -6.43 8.08 27.88
C SER A 546 -5.75 8.04 26.51
N LEU A 547 -4.41 8.13 26.49
CA LEU A 547 -3.65 8.06 25.26
C LEU A 547 -3.76 6.67 24.60
N GLN A 548 -3.68 5.60 25.39
CA GLN A 548 -3.85 4.23 24.90
C GLN A 548 -5.25 3.99 24.34
N ILE A 549 -6.30 4.46 25.02
CA ILE A 549 -7.68 4.33 24.54
C ILE A 549 -7.85 5.06 23.20
N ILE A 550 -7.36 6.30 23.09
CA ILE A 550 -7.50 7.09 21.86
C ILE A 550 -6.69 6.48 20.72
N PHE A 551 -5.45 6.05 20.98
CA PHE A 551 -4.63 5.42 19.95
C PHE A 551 -5.26 4.11 19.49
N TYR A 552 -5.88 3.36 20.40
CA TYR A 552 -6.61 2.14 20.06
C TYR A 552 -7.86 2.43 19.21
N VAL A 553 -8.65 3.44 19.57
CA VAL A 553 -9.82 3.85 18.77
C VAL A 553 -9.42 4.31 17.36
N VAL A 554 -8.33 5.08 17.25
CA VAL A 554 -7.85 5.62 15.96
C VAL A 554 -7.28 4.53 15.07
N THR A 555 -6.51 3.61 15.64
CA THR A 555 -5.80 2.58 14.86
C THR A 555 -6.60 1.30 14.67
N ASN A 556 -7.60 1.06 15.53
CA ASN A 556 -8.31 -0.21 15.69
C ASN A 556 -7.37 -1.43 15.80
N SER A 557 -6.15 -1.21 16.31
CA SER A 557 -5.07 -2.19 16.33
C SER A 557 -4.18 -1.97 17.55
N ILE A 558 -4.08 -2.99 18.41
CA ILE A 558 -3.23 -2.93 19.62
C ILE A 558 -1.76 -2.73 19.24
N VAL A 559 -1.30 -3.40 18.18
CA VAL A 559 0.10 -3.27 17.70
C VAL A 559 0.37 -1.84 17.25
N SER A 560 -0.50 -1.29 16.39
CA SER A 560 -0.35 0.09 15.89
C SER A 560 -0.42 1.10 17.02
N THR A 561 -1.30 0.89 18.00
CA THR A 561 -1.43 1.70 19.22
C THR A 561 -0.10 1.77 19.98
N ILE A 562 0.53 0.62 20.23
CA ILE A 562 1.80 0.55 20.96
C ILE A 562 2.92 1.23 20.17
N VAL A 563 2.99 0.98 18.86
CA VAL A 563 4.00 1.59 17.97
C VAL A 563 3.90 3.10 17.98
N LEU A 564 2.70 3.65 17.79
CA LEU A 564 2.47 5.10 17.80
C LEU A 564 2.75 5.71 19.18
N LEU A 565 2.40 5.01 20.26
CA LEU A 565 2.68 5.44 21.63
C LEU A 565 4.18 5.60 21.87
N VAL A 566 4.96 4.58 21.50
CA VAL A 566 6.42 4.59 21.63
C VAL A 566 7.01 5.69 20.75
N LEU A 567 6.59 5.78 19.48
CA LEU A 567 7.04 6.82 18.56
C LEU A 567 6.77 8.23 19.11
N GLY A 568 5.57 8.47 19.65
CA GLY A 568 5.21 9.74 20.28
C GLY A 568 6.13 10.08 21.47
N ILE A 569 6.45 9.10 22.32
CA ILE A 569 7.39 9.30 23.44
C ILE A 569 8.79 9.62 22.92
N VAL A 570 9.27 8.90 21.89
CA VAL A 570 10.58 9.16 21.25
C VAL A 570 10.63 10.58 20.71
N ILE A 571 9.61 10.99 19.93
CA ILE A 571 9.53 12.33 19.33
C ILE A 571 9.57 13.41 20.41
N ILE A 572 8.76 13.28 21.47
CA ILE A 572 8.76 14.23 22.59
C ILE A 572 10.14 14.30 23.26
N HIS A 573 10.80 13.16 23.43
CA HIS A 573 12.15 13.12 24.00
C HIS A 573 13.19 13.80 23.10
N CYS A 574 13.16 13.52 21.80
CA CYS A 574 14.05 14.15 20.81
C CYS A 574 13.83 15.67 20.74
N LEU A 575 12.58 16.12 20.74
CA LEU A 575 12.24 17.56 20.77
C LEU A 575 12.76 18.23 22.03
N LYS A 576 12.67 17.56 23.18
CA LYS A 576 13.24 18.06 24.44
C LYS A 576 14.76 18.19 24.36
N GLN A 577 15.46 17.15 23.90
CA GLN A 577 16.93 17.15 23.78
C GLN A 577 17.42 18.19 22.76
N LEU A 578 16.72 18.34 21.64
CA LEU A 578 16.99 19.39 20.65
C LEU A 578 16.85 20.77 21.29
N GLY A 579 15.81 20.99 22.10
CA GLY A 579 15.65 22.23 22.86
C GLY A 579 16.80 22.49 23.85
N GLU A 580 17.27 21.47 24.57
CA GLU A 580 18.43 21.57 25.47
C GLU A 580 19.72 21.89 24.69
N ALA A 581 19.96 21.21 23.57
CA ALA A 581 21.13 21.45 22.72
C ALA A 581 21.13 22.87 22.13
N LEU A 582 19.97 23.37 21.67
CA LEU A 582 19.84 24.73 21.16
C LEU A 582 20.17 25.79 22.23
N ILE A 583 19.80 25.52 23.50
CA ILE A 583 20.17 26.39 24.63
C ILE A 583 21.68 26.37 24.87
N THR A 584 22.29 25.18 24.89
CA THR A 584 23.74 25.05 25.09
C THR A 584 24.54 25.71 23.96
N VAL A 585 24.10 25.55 22.71
CA VAL A 585 24.71 26.23 21.56
C VAL A 585 24.56 27.75 21.65
N SER A 586 23.38 28.24 22.08
CA SER A 586 23.17 29.68 22.34
C SER A 586 24.10 30.22 23.44
N GLU A 587 24.45 29.40 24.43
CA GLU A 587 25.37 29.77 25.52
C GLU A 587 26.82 29.81 25.05
N ILE A 588 27.25 28.85 24.22
CA ILE A 588 28.61 28.77 23.66
C ILE A 588 28.88 29.93 22.70
N LEU A 589 27.90 30.28 21.86
CA LEU A 589 28.02 31.37 20.88
C LEU A 589 27.96 32.78 21.50
N SER A 590 27.91 32.88 22.84
CA SER A 590 27.87 34.17 23.58
C SER A 590 26.79 35.12 23.08
N VAL A 591 25.67 34.57 22.59
CA VAL A 591 24.49 35.35 22.18
C VAL A 591 23.95 36.04 23.44
N ASN A 592 24.18 37.35 23.52
CA ASN A 592 23.83 38.32 24.56
C ASN A 592 23.11 37.72 25.80
N ASN A 593 23.69 37.86 27.01
CA ASN A 593 23.23 37.22 28.26
C ASN A 593 21.71 37.37 28.57
N GLY A 594 21.05 38.39 28.04
CA GLY A 594 19.60 38.55 28.07
C GLY A 594 18.82 37.53 27.23
N ILE A 595 19.27 37.23 26.01
CA ILE A 595 18.66 36.23 25.11
C ILE A 595 18.88 34.83 25.66
N GLY A 596 20.08 34.52 26.17
CA GLY A 596 20.35 33.23 26.84
C GLY A 596 19.48 33.03 28.09
N ARG A 597 19.27 34.07 28.91
CA ARG A 597 18.33 34.04 30.06
C ARG A 597 16.87 33.93 29.62
N ILE A 598 16.46 34.60 28.54
CA ILE A 598 15.13 34.48 27.94
C ILE A 598 14.93 33.06 27.39
N TYR A 599 15.92 32.47 26.71
CA TYR A 599 15.85 31.10 26.20
C TYR A 599 15.81 30.07 27.33
N ARG A 600 16.60 30.25 28.40
CA ARG A 600 16.54 29.42 29.62
C ARG A 600 15.21 29.57 30.35
N TRP A 601 14.70 30.79 30.46
CA TRP A 601 13.41 31.09 31.08
C TRP A 601 12.25 30.50 30.26
N ILE A 602 12.28 30.67 28.92
CA ILE A 602 11.36 30.05 27.96
C ILE A 602 11.46 28.54 28.10
N PHE A 603 12.63 27.91 27.99
CA PHE A 603 12.77 26.46 28.05
C PHE A 603 12.35 25.86 29.40
N ARG A 604 12.69 26.51 30.52
CA ARG A 604 12.32 26.07 31.88
C ARG A 604 10.83 26.30 32.17
N LYS A 605 10.19 27.26 31.50
CA LYS A 605 8.72 27.42 31.44
C LYS A 605 8.07 26.46 30.45
N VAL A 606 8.71 26.13 29.34
CA VAL A 606 8.25 25.25 28.25
C VAL A 606 8.28 23.78 28.65
N SER A 607 9.28 23.36 29.42
CA SER A 607 9.32 22.04 30.07
C SER A 607 8.30 21.91 31.21
N CYS A 608 7.61 23.01 31.57
CA CYS A 608 6.48 23.03 32.50
C CYS A 608 5.13 23.52 31.91
N ASN A 609 5.06 24.10 30.71
CA ASN A 609 3.84 24.70 30.16
C ASN A 609 3.99 25.05 28.67
N LEU A 610 3.32 24.26 27.81
CA LEU A 610 2.42 24.60 26.68
C LEU A 610 2.67 25.81 25.74
N ILE A 611 3.66 26.69 25.92
CA ILE A 611 3.76 27.93 25.11
C ILE A 611 4.48 27.71 23.76
N ILE A 612 5.23 26.61 23.56
CA ILE A 612 5.64 26.19 22.21
C ILE A 612 4.45 25.71 21.39
N VAL A 613 3.43 25.13 22.03
CA VAL A 613 2.15 24.83 21.38
C VAL A 613 1.44 26.14 20.97
N LEU A 614 1.60 27.23 21.73
CA LEU A 614 1.06 28.56 21.40
C LEU A 614 1.89 29.32 20.33
N PHE A 615 3.21 29.13 20.24
CA PHE A 615 4.03 29.74 19.18
C PHE A 615 3.95 28.97 17.85
N SER A 616 3.66 27.67 17.87
CA SER A 616 3.19 26.95 16.67
C SER A 616 1.79 27.37 16.22
N LEU A 617 1.06 28.11 17.06
CA LEU A 617 -0.26 28.66 16.79
C LEU A 617 -0.24 30.12 16.30
N SER A 618 0.83 30.89 16.57
CA SER A 618 0.95 32.27 16.05
C SER A 618 1.58 32.34 14.65
N SER A 619 2.16 31.25 14.15
CA SER A 619 2.65 31.13 12.76
C SER A 619 1.57 30.76 11.75
N LEU A 620 0.29 30.83 12.12
CA LEU A 620 -0.84 30.41 11.28
C LEU A 620 -1.75 31.56 10.81
N PHE A 621 -1.40 32.82 11.08
CA PHE A 621 -2.18 33.97 10.63
C PHE A 621 -1.26 35.12 10.14
N TYR A 622 -1.40 35.48 8.86
CA TYR A 622 -0.80 36.62 8.12
C TYR A 622 0.59 36.44 7.44
N GLN A 623 0.54 36.18 6.12
CA GLN A 623 1.69 35.97 5.22
C GLN A 623 2.45 37.23 4.69
N PRO A 624 1.94 38.48 4.62
CA PRO A 624 2.72 39.57 3.99
C PRO A 624 3.86 40.15 4.85
N LEU A 625 3.73 40.12 6.18
CA LEU A 625 4.74 40.66 7.10
C LEU A 625 5.98 39.77 7.22
N TYR A 626 5.86 38.47 6.92
CA TYR A 626 6.97 37.52 7.00
C TYR A 626 7.93 37.65 5.81
N LEU A 627 7.43 38.08 4.64
CA LEU A 627 8.27 38.39 3.48
C LEU A 627 9.13 39.64 3.73
N ILE A 628 8.55 40.66 4.38
CA ILE A 628 9.26 41.87 4.83
C ILE A 628 10.29 41.50 5.91
N TYR A 629 9.95 40.62 6.85
CA TYR A 629 10.87 40.12 7.87
C TYR A 629 12.02 39.27 7.28
N SER A 630 11.74 38.47 6.24
CA SER A 630 12.72 37.71 5.46
C SER A 630 13.64 38.62 4.63
N LEU A 631 13.12 39.72 4.07
CA LEU A 631 13.89 40.72 3.33
C LEU A 631 14.78 41.56 4.25
N ILE A 632 14.28 41.95 5.43
CA ILE A 632 15.07 42.59 6.49
C ILE A 632 16.13 41.63 7.03
N SER A 633 15.81 40.33 7.15
CA SER A 633 16.76 39.26 7.49
C SER A 633 17.81 39.00 6.40
N LEU A 634 17.55 39.37 5.14
CA LEU A 634 18.49 39.26 4.02
C LEU A 634 19.57 40.35 4.07
N ILE A 635 19.22 41.52 4.63
CA ILE A 635 20.10 42.70 4.76
C ILE A 635 21.03 42.57 5.99
N ILE A 636 20.70 41.70 6.96
CA ILE A 636 21.34 41.65 8.30
C ILE A 636 21.94 40.26 8.60
N SER A 637 22.69 39.63 7.69
CA SER A 637 23.29 38.30 7.94
C SER A 637 24.11 38.24 9.26
N PRO A 638 24.23 37.07 9.96
CA PRO A 638 24.16 35.71 9.41
C PRO A 638 23.33 34.70 10.24
N ASN A 639 22.57 33.83 9.56
CA ASN A 639 22.49 32.41 9.93
C ASN A 639 21.91 31.60 8.77
N ILE A 640 22.81 30.95 8.03
CA ILE A 640 22.54 29.91 7.03
C ILE A 640 21.66 28.79 7.60
N VAL A 641 21.66 28.59 8.92
CA VAL A 641 20.82 27.62 9.64
C VAL A 641 19.35 28.03 9.70
N MET A 642 19.01 29.32 9.86
CA MET A 642 17.61 29.78 9.79
C MET A 642 17.10 29.74 8.35
N PHE A 643 17.98 29.93 7.37
CA PHE A 643 17.68 29.67 5.96
C PHE A 643 17.38 28.19 5.71
N PHE A 644 18.18 27.24 6.21
CA PHE A 644 17.90 25.81 6.02
C PHE A 644 16.72 25.29 6.87
N ILE A 645 16.47 25.84 8.06
CA ILE A 645 15.32 25.48 8.90
C ILE A 645 14.03 26.07 8.34
N SER A 646 14.05 27.34 7.89
CA SER A 646 12.89 27.88 7.17
C SER A 646 12.72 27.15 5.85
N LEU A 647 13.76 26.90 5.05
CA LEU A 647 13.63 26.13 3.81
C LEU A 647 13.08 24.71 4.06
N SER A 648 13.48 24.03 5.15
CA SER A 648 12.98 22.68 5.50
C SER A 648 11.57 22.66 6.07
N LEU A 649 11.15 23.71 6.79
CA LEU A 649 9.79 23.83 7.35
C LEU A 649 8.80 24.52 6.40
N TYR A 650 9.31 25.36 5.51
CA TYR A 650 8.59 26.18 4.54
C TYR A 650 8.41 25.45 3.20
N PHE A 651 9.30 24.53 2.78
CA PHE A 651 9.07 23.76 1.54
C PHE A 651 7.71 23.03 1.52
N PRO A 652 7.29 22.36 2.62
CA PRO A 652 5.98 21.73 2.67
C PRO A 652 4.83 22.74 2.81
N THR A 653 5.00 23.85 3.53
CA THR A 653 3.92 24.81 3.82
C THR A 653 3.74 25.91 2.77
N TYR A 654 4.78 26.30 2.05
CA TYR A 654 4.77 27.28 0.95
C TYR A 654 3.98 26.77 -0.26
N PHE A 655 4.09 25.48 -0.57
CA PHE A 655 3.28 24.84 -1.61
C PHE A 655 1.80 24.66 -1.22
N ILE A 656 1.48 24.61 0.08
CA ILE A 656 0.12 24.36 0.59
C ILE A 656 -0.77 25.61 0.56
N PHE A 657 -0.21 26.83 0.63
CA PHE A 657 -1.00 28.03 0.92
C PHE A 657 -1.08 29.10 -0.18
N TYR A 658 -0.54 28.90 -1.39
CA TYR A 658 -0.58 29.98 -2.40
C TYR A 658 -1.93 30.13 -3.14
N GLN A 659 -2.94 29.26 -2.92
CA GLN A 659 -4.24 29.46 -3.55
C GLN A 659 -5.42 29.04 -2.66
N SER A 660 -6.01 30.00 -1.95
CA SER A 660 -7.45 30.01 -1.73
C SER A 660 -7.96 31.45 -1.55
N PRO A 661 -8.81 31.93 -2.46
CA PRO A 661 -9.88 32.85 -2.13
C PRO A 661 -11.18 32.08 -1.83
N ASP A 662 -11.94 32.60 -0.88
CA ASP A 662 -13.39 32.48 -0.63
C ASP A 662 -13.99 31.14 -0.14
N LEU A 663 -14.01 30.95 1.18
CA LEU A 663 -14.92 30.05 1.89
C LEU A 663 -16.09 30.84 2.51
N SER A 664 -17.31 30.61 2.02
CA SER A 664 -18.56 31.13 2.60
C SER A 664 -19.49 29.99 3.02
N PHE A 665 -19.65 29.77 4.33
CA PHE A 665 -20.78 29.04 4.89
C PHE A 665 -21.21 29.73 6.21
N SER A 666 -22.48 30.11 6.30
CA SER A 666 -23.09 30.82 7.43
C SER A 666 -24.37 30.11 7.89
N PHE A 667 -24.65 30.09 9.19
CA PHE A 667 -25.90 29.56 9.75
C PHE A 667 -26.64 30.70 10.46
N LYS A 668 -27.83 31.07 9.96
CA LYS A 668 -28.53 32.32 10.30
C LYS A 668 -27.65 33.58 10.17
N GLY A 669 -26.82 33.63 9.13
CA GLY A 669 -25.98 34.79 8.83
C GLY A 669 -24.67 34.88 9.61
N ASN A 670 -24.48 34.11 10.68
CA ASN A 670 -23.24 34.11 11.45
C ASN A 670 -22.36 32.88 11.12
N ARG A 671 -21.05 33.09 11.03
CA ARG A 671 -20.04 32.05 10.75
C ARG A 671 -19.74 31.22 12.01
N LEU A 672 -19.30 29.98 11.87
CA LEU A 672 -19.06 29.04 12.99
C LEU A 672 -18.05 29.56 14.03
N TYR A 673 -17.06 30.36 13.62
CA TYR A 673 -16.13 31.03 14.54
C TYR A 673 -16.78 32.19 15.32
N GLU A 674 -17.88 32.76 14.83
CA GLU A 674 -18.62 33.82 15.53
C GLU A 674 -19.49 33.19 16.63
N TRP A 675 -20.05 32.00 16.36
CA TRP A 675 -20.66 31.16 17.38
C TRP A 675 -19.65 30.69 18.44
N SER A 676 -18.40 30.39 18.07
CA SER A 676 -17.36 30.07 19.06
C SER A 676 -17.02 31.28 19.94
N GLY A 677 -17.03 32.50 19.38
CA GLY A 677 -16.92 33.75 20.13
C GLY A 677 -18.10 34.00 21.09
N ILE A 678 -19.34 33.74 20.64
CA ILE A 678 -20.54 33.85 21.46
C ILE A 678 -20.56 32.81 22.58
N ILE A 679 -20.16 31.57 22.30
CA ILE A 679 -20.03 30.49 23.29
C ILE A 679 -18.90 30.82 24.28
N GLN A 680 -17.79 31.40 23.83
CA GLN A 680 -16.73 31.89 24.71
C GLN A 680 -17.23 33.03 25.62
N LEU A 681 -18.00 33.99 25.09
CA LEU A 681 -18.60 35.09 25.86
C LEU A 681 -19.66 34.61 26.86
N LEU A 682 -20.53 33.66 26.47
CA LEU A 682 -21.49 33.00 27.37
C LEU A 682 -20.78 32.18 28.45
N SER A 683 -19.68 31.50 28.11
CA SER A 683 -18.86 30.75 29.06
C SER A 683 -18.15 31.67 30.04
N ILE A 684 -17.67 32.83 29.59
CA ILE A 684 -17.08 33.89 30.43
C ILE A 684 -18.16 34.50 31.35
N TYR A 685 -19.36 34.75 30.84
CA TYR A 685 -20.49 35.30 31.60
C TYR A 685 -20.96 34.34 32.69
N LEU A 686 -21.13 33.05 32.37
CA LEU A 686 -21.50 31.99 33.32
C LEU A 686 -20.37 31.68 34.32
N SER A 687 -19.10 31.83 33.92
CA SER A 687 -17.89 31.66 34.76
C SER A 687 -17.73 32.75 35.84
N SER A 688 -18.47 33.86 35.74
CA SER A 688 -18.42 34.92 36.76
C SER A 688 -19.00 34.49 38.11
N LYS A 689 -19.75 33.36 38.18
CA LYS A 689 -20.36 32.86 39.41
C LYS A 689 -20.08 31.37 39.64
N LYS A 690 -19.14 31.11 40.56
CA LYS A 690 -18.83 29.86 41.31
C LYS A 690 -17.94 28.78 40.67
N ASN A 691 -17.17 28.14 41.56
CA ASN A 691 -16.24 27.02 41.33
C ASN A 691 -16.96 25.77 40.82
N THR A 692 -16.69 25.37 39.58
CA THR A 692 -17.08 24.06 39.03
C THR A 692 -15.84 23.25 38.67
N TYR A 693 -15.72 22.04 39.23
CA TYR A 693 -14.75 21.05 38.78
C TYR A 693 -15.30 20.34 37.54
N ILE A 694 -14.65 20.53 36.40
CA ILE A 694 -15.04 19.90 35.12
C ILE A 694 -14.31 18.56 35.03
N SER A 695 -15.10 17.49 34.92
CA SER A 695 -14.61 16.11 34.79
C SER A 695 -13.93 15.88 33.43
N PRO A 696 -12.83 15.08 33.34
CA PRO A 696 -12.17 14.74 32.07
C PRO A 696 -13.09 14.13 31.01
N TRP A 697 -14.24 13.57 31.43
CA TRP A 697 -15.26 12.99 30.56
C TRP A 697 -15.91 14.02 29.62
N ILE A 698 -15.90 15.32 29.93
CA ILE A 698 -16.47 16.37 29.07
C ILE A 698 -15.70 16.50 27.74
N PHE A 699 -14.41 16.15 27.71
CA PHE A 699 -13.61 16.12 26.47
C PHE A 699 -13.92 14.92 25.58
N SER A 700 -14.54 13.89 26.13
CA SER A 700 -15.04 12.72 25.40
C SER A 700 -16.37 13.00 24.71
N ILE A 701 -17.13 14.00 25.17
CA ILE A 701 -18.51 14.29 24.72
C ILE A 701 -18.58 14.71 23.24
N PRO A 702 -17.75 15.63 22.71
CA PRO A 702 -17.77 15.97 21.29
C PRO A 702 -17.41 14.79 20.39
N HIS A 703 -16.49 13.93 20.84
CA HIS A 703 -16.11 12.70 20.13
C HIS A 703 -17.20 11.62 20.23
N TRP A 704 -17.87 11.50 21.38
CA TRP A 704 -19.06 10.66 21.55
C TRP A 704 -20.23 11.14 20.70
N ILE A 705 -20.42 12.45 20.55
CA ILE A 705 -21.40 13.09 19.66
C ILE A 705 -21.05 12.77 18.20
N LEU A 706 -19.79 12.89 17.79
CA LEU A 706 -19.32 12.47 16.45
C LEU A 706 -19.59 10.97 16.16
N ILE A 707 -19.37 10.10 17.15
CA ILE A 707 -19.63 8.66 17.05
C ILE A 707 -21.14 8.35 17.06
N THR A 708 -21.94 9.07 17.86
CA THR A 708 -23.39 8.83 17.95
C THR A 708 -24.18 9.39 16.77
N PHE A 709 -23.71 10.45 16.11
CA PHE A 709 -24.39 11.01 14.94
C PHE A 709 -23.94 10.43 13.59
N ASN A 710 -22.86 9.63 13.55
CA ASN A 710 -22.36 9.00 12.31
C ASN A 710 -22.17 9.99 11.13
N THR A 711 -21.92 11.27 11.43
CA THR A 711 -21.79 12.34 10.41
C THR A 711 -20.32 12.62 10.11
N PHE A 712 -19.89 12.28 8.90
CA PHE A 712 -18.54 12.47 8.35
C PHE A 712 -18.17 13.93 7.99
N ASN A 713 -18.99 14.92 8.36
CA ASN A 713 -18.87 16.29 7.83
C ASN A 713 -17.88 17.21 8.56
N LEU A 714 -17.22 16.76 9.63
CA LEU A 714 -16.18 17.53 10.29
C LEU A 714 -14.81 17.03 9.84
N THR A 715 -14.07 17.89 9.14
CA THR A 715 -12.67 17.65 8.79
C THR A 715 -11.82 17.52 10.06
N VAL A 716 -10.71 16.79 9.97
CA VAL A 716 -9.72 16.66 11.06
C VAL A 716 -9.33 18.04 11.63
N TRP A 717 -9.33 19.07 10.79
CA TRP A 717 -8.99 20.45 11.15
C TRP A 717 -10.09 21.17 11.94
N GLU A 718 -11.37 20.95 11.65
CA GLU A 718 -12.48 21.53 12.43
C GLU A 718 -12.54 20.92 13.84
N TYR A 719 -12.20 19.64 13.98
CA TYR A 719 -12.02 19.00 15.30
C TYR A 719 -10.84 19.62 16.06
N VAL A 720 -9.70 19.85 15.38
CA VAL A 720 -8.52 20.51 15.99
C VAL A 720 -8.88 21.90 16.49
N ILE A 721 -9.61 22.70 15.69
CA ILE A 721 -10.07 24.05 16.08
C ILE A 721 -11.03 23.98 17.28
N MET A 722 -11.98 23.04 17.27
CA MET A 722 -12.96 22.91 18.35
C MET A 722 -12.31 22.41 19.66
N ALA A 723 -11.41 21.44 19.58
CA ALA A 723 -10.62 20.96 20.73
C ALA A 723 -9.68 22.06 21.26
N GLN A 724 -9.05 22.84 20.38
CA GLN A 724 -8.21 23.97 20.76
C GLN A 724 -9.03 25.09 21.41
N ALA A 725 -10.20 25.43 20.88
CA ALA A 725 -11.09 26.44 21.46
C ALA A 725 -11.53 26.04 22.88
N ILE A 726 -11.91 24.77 23.07
CA ILE A 726 -12.29 24.23 24.38
C ILE A 726 -11.09 24.22 25.34
N SER A 727 -9.90 23.81 24.88
CA SER A 727 -8.68 23.83 25.70
C SER A 727 -8.27 25.25 26.11
N ILE A 728 -8.35 26.23 25.20
CA ILE A 728 -8.06 27.64 25.48
C ILE A 728 -9.05 28.19 26.52
N SER A 729 -10.35 27.94 26.34
CA SER A 729 -11.38 28.34 27.33
C SER A 729 -11.09 27.77 28.72
N LEU A 730 -10.67 26.50 28.80
CA LEU A 730 -10.37 25.83 30.08
C LEU A 730 -9.03 26.25 30.71
N MET A 731 -8.05 26.67 29.91
CA MET A 731 -6.84 27.29 30.44
C MET A 731 -7.14 28.62 31.14
N PHE A 732 -8.04 29.44 30.58
CA PHE A 732 -8.51 30.66 31.24
C PHE A 732 -9.20 30.38 32.58
N PHE A 733 -9.89 29.24 32.74
CA PHE A 733 -10.46 28.81 34.04
C PHE A 733 -9.38 28.50 35.09
N ASN A 734 -8.23 27.91 34.71
CA ASN A 734 -7.15 27.58 35.66
C ASN A 734 -6.31 28.78 36.08
N VAL A 735 -6.22 29.83 35.26
CA VAL A 735 -5.47 31.06 35.60
C VAL A 735 -6.09 31.81 36.79
N LYS A 736 -7.40 31.67 37.06
CA LYS A 736 -8.06 32.28 38.23
C LYS A 736 -7.69 31.63 39.58
N LYS A 737 -7.01 30.47 39.62
CA LYS A 737 -6.62 29.79 40.87
C LYS A 737 -5.24 30.21 41.43
N ILE A 738 -4.46 31.06 40.73
CA ILE A 738 -3.05 31.37 41.09
C ILE A 738 -2.87 32.79 41.66
N LYS A 739 -3.89 33.34 42.32
CA LYS A 739 -3.70 34.50 43.21
C LYS A 739 -4.50 34.28 44.49
N THR A 740 -3.84 33.68 45.49
CA THR A 740 -3.78 34.13 46.89
C THR A 740 -3.24 33.01 47.79
N LYS A 741 -1.99 33.16 48.22
CA LYS A 741 -1.41 32.80 49.52
C LYS A 741 0.01 33.40 49.51
N THR A 742 0.08 34.73 49.68
CA THR A 742 0.35 35.50 50.91
C THR A 742 1.85 35.55 51.25
N LEU A 743 2.26 36.78 51.56
CA LEU A 743 3.54 37.27 52.08
C LEU A 743 4.29 36.31 53.01
#